data_AF-A0A3A9SBU9-F1
#
_entry.id   AF-A0A3A9SBU9-F1
#
_cell.length_a   1.000
_cell.length_b   1.000
_cell.length_c   1.000
_cell.angle_alpha   90.00
_cell.angle_beta   90.00
_cell.angle_gamma   90.00
#
_symmetry.space_group_name_H-M   'P 1'
#
loop_
_entity.id
_entity.type
_entity.pdbx_description
1 polymer ?
#
loop_
_entity_poly.entity_id
_entity_poly.type
_entity_poly.pdbx_seq_one_letter_code
_entity_poly.pdbx_strand_id
1 'polypeptide(L)'
;MLYNYYFDICALCTLATVAITSLSRRRVPAYRQRAYSLLFFAACMATISECIESTLQLHPIDAPWYNPFEMICGSVYFLAHLGTGISYLLYIMSVLDIFFDIKTIKGFFALYFGFFLGTLLVIVNWIHPILFHYTKEGLYQRDSLIIMFYLIAFYYMGFGIALVLKYDKLMRLKTKVIVLAYVGLTLFGIIFQYFNPDILIENFYSAISVALVFITLQNPGELVDENLNILNRKAFFEGLDLKIKRNIPYYTVFVSIDNVRALSSEIGYSQAQAVLKKIADYLKRAGRKEIRLTTYTYRFSDYVFAIMVHSDNEKKAKELAKALAKRTEKSFDVSGMTIKIDGHCFVMNYPEHYKSVAELMTKVDVITEEIAELGDVFVDIDTLDHGEKMLLKDYDFLARENLDAKKAVVKFQPLLSKIYKINYNADSICFFYDKNGNEIDVRNHIPDIGTTQTIMDTDEYVLRMAARSLAFWNGGDKNGKYRAVVGMCQGEISRNDFVRRVKRILREEKAEPSWISLKLSETCLTTMNTIAERNIRMLEDLKISIIVDRFGSGYGNLSKIISLPIMQVNISPEVIRNAIGSEQMYKLAQGIVNLFHDISIFVCACDIRSKEEKEMAEKLGCDFLIGDYLGVPMSDSSYVRFIDEYFEKG
;
A
#
# COMPACT_ATOMS: atom_id res chain seq x y z
N MET A 1 39.13 -48.15 -14.07
CA MET A 1 39.67 -46.84 -13.69
C MET A 1 39.19 -46.55 -12.28
N LEU A 2 40.02 -45.97 -11.41
CA LEU A 2 39.58 -45.57 -10.07
C LEU A 2 38.85 -44.22 -10.18
N TYR A 3 37.52 -44.26 -10.16
CA TYR A 3 36.72 -43.03 -10.12
C TYR A 3 36.96 -42.28 -8.82
N ASN A 4 37.18 -40.97 -8.91
CA ASN A 4 37.30 -40.10 -7.75
C ASN A 4 35.89 -39.74 -7.23
N TYR A 5 35.38 -40.57 -6.31
CA TYR A 5 34.04 -40.43 -5.70
C TYR A 5 33.97 -39.42 -4.54
N TYR A 6 35.08 -38.74 -4.19
CA TYR A 6 35.09 -37.77 -3.08
C TYR A 6 34.16 -36.58 -3.35
N PHE A 7 33.97 -36.20 -4.61
CA PHE A 7 33.05 -35.12 -5.00
C PHE A 7 31.58 -35.51 -4.80
N ASP A 8 31.21 -36.77 -5.01
CA ASP A 8 29.85 -37.27 -4.72
C ASP A 8 29.56 -37.28 -3.22
N ILE A 9 30.55 -37.63 -2.39
CA ILE A 9 30.44 -37.49 -0.93
C ILE A 9 30.19 -36.03 -0.57
N CYS A 10 30.92 -35.09 -1.18
CA CYS A 10 30.70 -33.66 -0.96
C CYS A 10 29.31 -33.21 -1.43
N ALA A 11 28.80 -33.76 -2.53
CA ALA A 11 27.46 -33.51 -3.04
C ALA A 11 26.39 -33.98 -2.04
N LEU A 12 26.54 -35.19 -1.49
CA LEU A 12 25.67 -35.73 -0.44
C LEU A 12 25.70 -34.86 0.82
N CYS A 13 26.87 -34.41 1.27
CA CYS A 13 26.99 -33.51 2.42
C CYS A 13 26.26 -32.17 2.17
N THR A 14 26.35 -31.64 0.96
CA THR A 14 25.68 -30.40 0.54
C THR A 14 24.16 -30.58 0.56
N LEU A 15 23.65 -31.64 -0.06
CA LEU A 15 22.22 -31.95 -0.09
C LEU A 15 21.68 -32.29 1.31
N ALA A 16 22.45 -32.98 2.15
CA ALA A 16 22.08 -33.25 3.54
C ALA A 16 21.95 -31.96 4.35
N THR A 17 22.85 -31.00 4.15
CA THR A 17 22.76 -29.67 4.79
C THR A 17 21.48 -28.94 4.36
N VAL A 18 21.13 -29.00 3.08
CA VAL A 18 19.87 -28.45 2.56
C VAL A 18 18.65 -29.18 3.12
N ALA A 19 18.70 -30.51 3.27
CA ALA A 19 17.62 -31.29 3.88
C ALA A 19 17.39 -30.90 5.34
N ILE A 20 18.46 -30.85 6.15
CA ILE A 20 18.40 -30.48 7.58
C ILE A 20 17.82 -29.07 7.73
N THR A 21 18.32 -28.12 6.94
CA THR A 21 17.82 -26.73 6.97
C THR A 21 16.41 -26.60 6.41
N SER A 22 15.99 -27.43 5.45
CA SER A 22 14.61 -27.46 4.97
C SER A 22 13.65 -28.11 5.96
N LEU A 23 14.10 -29.07 6.78
CA LEU A 23 13.29 -29.71 7.82
C LEU A 23 13.14 -28.82 9.06
N SER A 24 14.15 -28.02 9.37
CA SER A 24 14.09 -27.05 10.48
C SER A 24 13.18 -25.85 10.18
N ARG A 25 12.90 -25.59 8.90
CA ARG A 25 12.04 -24.48 8.45
C ARG A 25 10.59 -24.90 8.31
N ARG A 26 9.66 -24.02 8.74
CA ARG A 26 8.22 -24.26 8.61
C ARG A 26 7.81 -24.31 7.13
N ARG A 27 7.04 -25.34 6.76
CA ARG A 27 6.56 -25.53 5.38
C ARG A 27 5.47 -24.52 5.05
N VAL A 28 5.69 -23.73 4.01
CA VAL A 28 4.64 -22.94 3.37
C VAL A 28 4.04 -23.78 2.25
N PRO A 29 2.72 -24.00 2.22
CA PRO A 29 2.08 -24.61 1.08
C PRO A 29 2.12 -23.60 -0.06
N ALA A 30 3.07 -23.74 -0.98
CA ALA A 30 3.12 -22.99 -2.22
C ALA A 30 3.44 -23.97 -3.36
N TYR A 31 2.87 -23.74 -4.54
CA TYR A 31 3.16 -24.56 -5.73
C TYR A 31 4.67 -24.66 -6.01
N ARG A 32 5.38 -23.53 -5.85
CA ARG A 32 6.84 -23.42 -5.92
C ARG A 32 7.57 -24.43 -5.03
N GLN A 33 7.10 -24.64 -3.80
CA GLN A 33 7.72 -25.58 -2.85
C GLN A 33 7.63 -27.02 -3.36
N ARG A 34 6.51 -27.42 -3.97
CA ARG A 34 6.36 -28.77 -4.53
C ARG A 34 7.32 -29.00 -5.69
N ALA A 35 7.44 -28.04 -6.60
CA ALA A 35 8.36 -28.13 -7.73
C ALA A 35 9.83 -28.21 -7.26
N TYR A 36 10.20 -27.43 -6.25
CA TYR A 36 11.54 -27.53 -5.65
C TYR A 36 11.75 -28.85 -4.91
N SER A 37 10.76 -29.36 -4.17
CA SER A 37 10.86 -30.68 -3.52
C SER A 37 11.11 -31.80 -4.53
N LEU A 38 10.49 -31.73 -5.71
CA LEU A 38 10.74 -32.69 -6.80
C LEU A 38 12.17 -32.57 -7.32
N LEU A 39 12.65 -31.34 -7.57
CA LEU A 39 14.03 -31.09 -8.01
C LEU A 39 15.05 -31.59 -6.98
N PHE A 40 14.84 -31.27 -5.71
CA PHE A 40 15.70 -31.72 -4.61
C PHE A 40 15.71 -33.24 -4.48
N PHE A 41 14.54 -33.89 -4.57
CA PHE A 41 14.44 -35.35 -4.51
C PHE A 41 15.15 -36.02 -5.69
N ALA A 42 14.97 -35.52 -6.91
CA ALA A 42 15.65 -36.02 -8.10
C ALA A 42 17.18 -35.90 -7.98
N ALA A 43 17.68 -34.77 -7.47
CA ALA A 43 19.11 -34.58 -7.23
C ALA A 43 19.65 -35.57 -6.18
N CYS A 44 18.96 -35.73 -5.04
CA CYS A 44 19.34 -36.71 -4.02
C CYS A 44 19.37 -38.14 -4.57
N MET A 45 18.34 -38.53 -5.33
CA MET A 45 18.27 -39.87 -5.93
C MET A 45 19.40 -40.10 -6.94
N ALA A 46 19.75 -39.10 -7.74
CA ALA A 46 20.87 -39.19 -8.67
C ALA A 46 22.20 -39.38 -7.93
N THR A 47 22.49 -38.52 -6.94
CA THR A 47 23.75 -38.59 -6.19
C THR A 47 23.88 -39.86 -5.35
N ILE A 48 22.80 -40.33 -4.71
CA ILE A 48 22.82 -41.59 -3.94
C ILE A 48 23.06 -42.78 -4.87
N SER A 49 22.41 -42.79 -6.04
CA SER A 49 22.53 -43.91 -6.98
C SER A 49 23.92 -43.98 -7.59
N GLU A 50 24.52 -42.84 -7.99
CA GLU A 50 25.90 -42.79 -8.50
C GLU A 50 26.93 -43.17 -7.43
N CYS A 51 26.71 -42.77 -6.17
CA CYS A 51 27.59 -43.15 -5.06
C CYS A 51 27.53 -44.67 -4.79
N ILE A 52 26.34 -45.28 -4.83
CA ILE A 52 26.17 -46.74 -4.67
C ILE A 52 26.83 -47.46 -5.85
N GLU A 53 26.54 -47.03 -7.08
CA GLU A 53 27.11 -47.60 -8.30
C GLU A 53 28.65 -47.53 -8.29
N SER A 54 29.22 -46.36 -7.99
CA SER A 54 30.68 -46.18 -7.89
C SER A 54 31.30 -47.05 -6.79
N THR A 55 30.59 -47.25 -5.68
CA THR A 55 31.08 -48.10 -4.58
C THR A 55 31.09 -49.58 -4.97
N LEU A 56 30.04 -50.04 -5.68
CA LEU A 56 29.97 -51.39 -6.24
C LEU A 56 31.13 -51.62 -7.21
N GLN A 57 31.37 -50.68 -8.14
CA GLN A 57 32.47 -50.75 -9.11
C GLN A 57 33.86 -50.83 -8.47
N LEU A 58 34.07 -50.16 -7.33
CA LEU A 58 35.34 -50.21 -6.59
C LEU A 58 35.53 -51.51 -5.80
N HIS A 59 34.44 -52.19 -5.43
CA HIS A 59 34.45 -53.41 -4.62
C HIS A 59 33.56 -54.50 -5.27
N PRO A 60 33.97 -55.06 -6.42
CA PRO A 60 33.18 -56.06 -7.12
C PRO A 60 33.01 -57.31 -6.26
N ILE A 61 31.76 -57.80 -6.18
CA ILE A 61 31.41 -59.01 -5.43
C ILE A 61 31.03 -60.10 -6.43
N ASP A 62 31.66 -61.25 -6.30
CA ASP A 62 31.41 -62.41 -7.17
C ASP A 62 30.12 -63.13 -6.72
N ALA A 63 28.97 -62.53 -7.03
CA ALA A 63 27.65 -63.03 -6.66
C ALA A 63 26.62 -62.87 -7.80
N PRO A 64 25.68 -63.82 -8.00
CA PRO A 64 24.71 -63.77 -9.10
C PRO A 64 23.79 -62.53 -9.10
N TRP A 65 23.57 -61.93 -7.93
CA TRP A 65 22.73 -60.75 -7.76
C TRP A 65 23.48 -59.43 -8.02
N TYR A 66 24.82 -59.45 -8.08
CA TYR A 66 25.65 -58.25 -8.15
C TYR A 66 25.42 -57.46 -9.46
N ASN A 67 25.63 -58.09 -10.63
CA ASN A 67 25.47 -57.41 -11.92
C ASN A 67 24.03 -56.89 -12.18
N PRO A 68 22.95 -57.64 -11.86
CA PRO A 68 21.59 -57.12 -11.96
C PRO A 68 21.35 -55.93 -11.02
N PHE A 69 21.89 -55.95 -9.80
CA PHE A 69 21.73 -54.87 -8.83
C PHE A 69 22.48 -53.60 -9.28
N GLU A 70 23.71 -53.75 -9.77
CA GLU A 70 24.50 -52.66 -10.34
C GLU A 70 23.80 -52.04 -11.56
N MET A 71 23.20 -52.86 -12.43
CA MET A 71 22.41 -52.39 -13.56
C MET A 71 21.13 -51.64 -13.15
N ILE A 72 20.48 -52.07 -12.05
CA ILE A 72 19.36 -51.34 -11.46
C ILE A 72 19.82 -49.97 -10.94
N CYS A 73 20.92 -49.92 -10.18
CA CYS A 73 21.48 -48.67 -9.66
C CYS A 73 21.81 -47.67 -10.78
N GLY A 74 22.50 -48.12 -11.83
CA GLY A 74 22.78 -47.27 -13.00
C GLY A 74 21.51 -46.80 -13.71
N SER A 75 20.51 -47.67 -13.86
CA SER A 75 19.21 -47.29 -14.43
C SER A 75 18.49 -46.22 -13.60
N VAL A 76 18.51 -46.36 -12.26
CA VAL A 76 17.93 -45.39 -11.33
C VAL A 76 18.69 -44.06 -11.39
N TYR A 77 20.03 -44.10 -11.48
CA TYR A 77 20.85 -42.91 -11.67
C TYR A 77 20.43 -42.12 -12.91
N PHE A 78 20.39 -42.76 -14.09
CA PHE A 78 20.02 -42.08 -15.34
C PHE A 78 18.59 -41.52 -15.30
N LEU A 79 17.63 -42.25 -14.73
CA LEU A 79 16.25 -41.76 -14.59
C LEU A 79 16.14 -40.58 -13.60
N ALA A 80 16.82 -40.65 -12.46
CA ALA A 80 16.84 -39.58 -11.48
C ALA A 80 17.53 -38.33 -12.05
N HIS A 81 18.62 -38.51 -12.79
CA HIS A 81 19.35 -37.44 -13.45
C HIS A 81 18.48 -36.74 -14.52
N LEU A 82 17.75 -37.49 -15.37
CA LEU A 82 16.73 -36.92 -16.27
C LEU A 82 15.63 -36.16 -15.50
N GLY A 83 15.25 -36.70 -14.34
CA GLY A 83 14.30 -36.09 -13.41
C GLY A 83 14.73 -34.71 -12.94
N THR A 84 16.04 -34.43 -12.81
CA THR A 84 16.53 -33.10 -12.39
C THR A 84 16.23 -32.03 -13.44
N GLY A 85 16.42 -32.32 -14.73
CA GLY A 85 16.17 -31.38 -15.84
C GLY A 85 14.70 -30.96 -15.94
N ILE A 86 13.77 -31.93 -15.93
CA ILE A 86 12.33 -31.64 -15.97
C ILE A 86 11.86 -30.93 -14.71
N SER A 87 12.37 -31.31 -13.53
CA SER A 87 12.01 -30.68 -12.26
C SER A 87 12.50 -29.25 -12.17
N TYR A 88 13.68 -28.95 -12.73
CA TYR A 88 14.21 -27.60 -12.84
C TYR A 88 13.32 -26.71 -13.72
N LEU A 89 12.85 -27.23 -14.86
CA LEU A 89 11.96 -26.50 -15.76
C LEU A 89 10.61 -26.22 -15.09
N LEU A 90 10.03 -27.23 -14.42
CA LEU A 90 8.83 -27.06 -13.58
C LEU A 90 9.05 -26.03 -12.47
N TYR A 91 10.24 -26.00 -11.87
CA TYR A 91 10.60 -25.03 -10.87
C TYR A 91 10.63 -23.61 -11.43
N ILE A 92 11.31 -23.34 -12.55
CA ILE A 92 11.32 -22.01 -13.19
C ILE A 92 9.90 -21.57 -13.54
N MET A 93 9.11 -22.46 -14.13
CA MET A 93 7.71 -22.20 -14.45
C MET A 93 6.90 -21.80 -13.21
N SER A 94 7.11 -22.49 -12.09
CA SER A 94 6.47 -22.16 -10.82
C SER A 94 6.89 -20.80 -10.26
N VAL A 95 8.14 -20.39 -10.47
CA VAL A 95 8.65 -19.07 -10.08
C VAL A 95 8.03 -17.95 -10.91
N LEU A 96 7.71 -18.24 -12.17
CA LEU A 96 7.08 -17.31 -13.11
C LEU A 96 5.54 -17.32 -13.07
N ASP A 97 4.95 -18.17 -12.24
CA ASP A 97 3.49 -18.45 -12.21
C ASP A 97 2.95 -18.84 -13.61
N ILE A 98 3.75 -19.58 -14.39
CA ILE A 98 3.40 -20.07 -15.73
C ILE A 98 3.00 -21.53 -15.62
N PHE A 99 1.79 -21.85 -16.09
CA PHE A 99 1.33 -23.22 -16.22
C PHE A 99 1.13 -23.51 -17.70
N PHE A 100 1.85 -24.49 -18.25
CA PHE A 100 1.51 -25.06 -19.55
C PHE A 100 0.44 -26.11 -19.34
N ASP A 101 -0.60 -26.09 -20.17
CA ASP A 101 -1.54 -27.20 -20.22
C ASP A 101 -0.84 -28.40 -20.88
N ILE A 102 -0.63 -29.46 -20.08
CA ILE A 102 0.00 -30.71 -20.47
C ILE A 102 -0.75 -31.38 -21.63
N LYS A 103 -2.06 -31.10 -21.78
CA LYS A 103 -2.88 -31.60 -22.89
C LYS A 103 -2.52 -30.99 -24.24
N THR A 104 -1.73 -29.91 -24.27
CA THR A 104 -1.31 -29.26 -25.50
C THR A 104 -0.04 -29.92 -26.05
N ILE A 105 0.03 -30.16 -27.36
CA ILE A 105 1.21 -30.72 -28.04
C ILE A 105 2.48 -29.92 -27.68
N LYS A 106 2.39 -28.59 -27.66
CA LYS A 106 3.51 -27.72 -27.25
C LYS A 106 3.99 -27.97 -25.82
N GLY A 107 3.06 -28.23 -24.89
CA GLY A 107 3.36 -28.53 -23.49
C GLY A 107 4.05 -29.89 -23.33
N PHE A 108 3.57 -30.90 -24.04
CA PHE A 108 4.20 -32.23 -24.06
C PHE A 108 5.64 -32.17 -24.56
N PHE A 109 5.88 -31.54 -25.71
CA PHE A 109 7.24 -31.42 -26.26
C PHE A 109 8.16 -30.65 -25.32
N ALA A 110 7.72 -29.50 -24.81
CA ALA A 110 8.52 -28.66 -23.90
C ALA A 110 8.92 -29.36 -22.59
N LEU A 111 8.03 -30.15 -21.99
CA LEU A 111 8.23 -30.71 -20.64
C LEU A 111 8.66 -32.18 -20.67
N TYR A 112 7.96 -33.03 -21.43
CA TYR A 112 8.02 -34.49 -21.25
C TYR A 112 8.79 -35.22 -22.36
N PHE A 113 9.00 -34.63 -23.53
CA PHE A 113 9.64 -35.33 -24.65
C PHE A 113 11.05 -35.83 -24.33
N GLY A 114 11.90 -34.99 -23.74
CA GLY A 114 13.26 -35.38 -23.33
C GLY A 114 13.25 -36.50 -22.28
N PHE A 115 12.41 -36.37 -21.25
CA PHE A 115 12.26 -37.39 -20.21
C PHE A 115 11.73 -38.72 -20.76
N PHE A 116 10.73 -38.68 -21.66
CA PHE A 116 10.17 -39.86 -22.31
C PHE A 116 11.22 -40.58 -23.17
N LEU A 117 11.94 -39.83 -24.01
CA LEU A 117 13.01 -40.36 -24.86
C LEU A 117 14.13 -40.99 -24.02
N GLY A 118 14.60 -40.30 -22.97
CA GLY A 118 15.62 -40.82 -22.07
C GLY A 118 15.18 -42.08 -21.32
N THR A 119 13.92 -42.11 -20.85
CA THR A 119 13.35 -43.31 -20.21
C THR A 119 13.30 -44.49 -21.17
N LEU A 120 12.92 -44.27 -22.43
CA LEU A 120 12.91 -45.31 -23.46
C LEU A 120 14.32 -45.87 -23.69
N LEU A 121 15.35 -45.03 -23.74
CA LEU A 121 16.74 -45.48 -23.89
C LEU A 121 17.22 -46.33 -22.71
N VAL A 122 16.85 -45.99 -21.47
CA VAL A 122 17.16 -46.81 -20.27
C VAL A 122 16.48 -48.17 -20.35
N ILE A 123 15.22 -48.22 -20.80
CA ILE A 123 14.49 -49.49 -20.97
C ILE A 123 15.15 -50.35 -22.06
N VAL A 124 15.51 -49.74 -23.20
CA VAL A 124 16.19 -50.45 -24.29
C VAL A 124 17.56 -50.97 -23.84
N ASN A 125 18.27 -50.24 -22.95
CA ASN A 125 19.58 -50.64 -22.45
C ASN A 125 19.60 -52.03 -21.77
N TRP A 126 18.47 -52.43 -21.16
CA TRP A 126 18.33 -53.76 -20.53
C TRP A 126 18.30 -54.91 -21.54
N ILE A 127 17.87 -54.64 -22.77
CA ILE A 127 17.72 -55.65 -23.83
C ILE A 127 18.93 -55.60 -24.76
N HIS A 128 19.38 -54.39 -25.10
CA HIS A 128 20.55 -54.13 -25.91
C HIS A 128 21.44 -53.14 -25.17
N PRO A 129 22.72 -53.46 -24.89
CA PRO A 129 23.65 -52.52 -24.29
C PRO A 129 23.96 -51.40 -25.29
N ILE A 130 23.36 -50.23 -25.11
CA ILE A 130 23.57 -49.07 -26.01
C ILE A 130 23.92 -47.79 -25.24
N LEU A 131 23.59 -47.71 -23.95
CA LEU A 131 23.99 -46.60 -23.08
C LEU A 131 25.23 -46.96 -22.26
N PHE A 132 25.21 -48.12 -21.62
CA PHE A 132 26.31 -48.65 -20.83
C PHE A 132 26.23 -50.16 -20.75
N HIS A 133 27.38 -50.80 -20.59
CA HIS A 133 27.47 -52.23 -20.37
C HIS A 133 28.61 -52.56 -19.42
N TYR A 134 28.53 -53.77 -18.86
CA TYR A 134 29.56 -54.33 -18.01
C TYR A 134 30.32 -55.37 -18.83
N THR A 135 31.63 -55.21 -18.91
CA THR A 135 32.51 -56.21 -19.53
C THR A 135 32.50 -57.50 -18.70
N LYS A 136 32.99 -58.61 -19.28
CA LYS A 136 33.08 -59.92 -18.60
C LYS A 136 33.93 -59.90 -17.31
N GLU A 137 34.75 -58.87 -17.14
CA GLU A 137 35.61 -58.62 -15.98
C GLU A 137 34.93 -57.69 -14.95
N GLY A 138 33.65 -57.33 -15.15
CA GLY A 138 32.88 -56.44 -14.27
C GLY A 138 33.19 -54.95 -14.44
N LEU A 139 34.01 -54.56 -15.43
CA LEU A 139 34.34 -53.15 -15.66
C LEU A 139 33.21 -52.47 -16.43
N TYR A 140 32.72 -51.36 -15.88
CA TYR A 140 31.74 -50.46 -16.49
C TYR A 140 32.33 -49.76 -17.72
N GLN A 141 31.61 -49.80 -18.84
CA GLN A 141 31.92 -49.06 -20.06
C GLN A 141 30.70 -48.28 -20.54
N ARG A 142 30.95 -47.01 -20.91
CA ARG A 142 29.95 -46.13 -21.53
C ARG A 142 29.93 -46.37 -23.04
N ASP A 143 28.74 -46.50 -23.60
CA ASP A 143 28.53 -46.66 -25.04
C ASP A 143 28.19 -45.34 -25.74
N SER A 144 28.26 -45.36 -27.08
CA SER A 144 28.10 -44.19 -27.94
C SER A 144 26.79 -43.41 -27.75
N LEU A 145 25.67 -44.04 -27.41
CA LEU A 145 24.39 -43.32 -27.23
C LEU A 145 24.26 -42.56 -25.92
N ILE A 146 25.23 -42.63 -25.01
CA ILE A 146 25.24 -41.76 -23.81
C ILE A 146 25.21 -40.27 -24.19
N ILE A 147 25.68 -39.92 -25.40
CA ILE A 147 25.60 -38.56 -25.94
C ILE A 147 24.16 -38.01 -26.00
N MET A 148 23.15 -38.88 -26.09
CA MET A 148 21.74 -38.49 -26.06
C MET A 148 21.34 -37.86 -24.71
N PHE A 149 21.92 -38.28 -23.59
CA PHE A 149 21.64 -37.70 -22.28
C PHE A 149 22.18 -36.28 -22.17
N TYR A 150 23.38 -36.03 -22.70
CA TYR A 150 23.90 -34.66 -22.81
C TYR A 150 23.01 -33.79 -23.69
N LEU A 151 22.53 -34.29 -24.84
CA LEU A 151 21.58 -33.54 -25.69
C LEU A 151 20.27 -33.24 -24.98
N ILE A 152 19.72 -34.18 -24.20
CA ILE A 152 18.51 -33.94 -23.39
C ILE A 152 18.77 -32.91 -22.28
N ALA A 153 19.94 -32.93 -21.64
CA ALA A 153 20.32 -31.92 -20.66
C ALA A 153 20.42 -30.52 -21.30
N PHE A 154 21.11 -30.40 -22.43
CA PHE A 154 21.18 -29.15 -23.21
C PHE A 154 19.80 -28.68 -23.67
N TYR A 155 18.90 -29.60 -24.03
CA TYR A 155 17.52 -29.29 -24.38
C TYR A 155 16.78 -28.59 -23.22
N TYR A 156 16.82 -29.17 -22.01
CA TYR A 156 16.17 -28.59 -20.83
C TYR A 156 16.81 -27.28 -20.39
N MET A 157 18.14 -27.18 -20.44
CA MET A 157 18.87 -25.94 -20.12
C MET A 157 18.56 -24.82 -21.11
N GLY A 158 18.59 -25.12 -22.42
CA GLY A 158 18.26 -24.17 -23.48
C GLY A 158 16.83 -23.67 -23.38
N PHE A 159 15.88 -24.55 -23.06
CA PHE A 159 14.50 -24.14 -22.80
C PHE A 159 14.38 -23.25 -21.56
N GLY A 160 15.12 -23.56 -20.49
CA GLY A 160 15.21 -22.71 -19.31
C GLY A 160 15.71 -21.31 -19.63
N ILE A 161 16.79 -21.18 -20.41
CA ILE A 161 17.32 -19.90 -20.88
C ILE A 161 16.29 -19.17 -21.76
N ALA A 162 15.62 -19.88 -22.68
CA ALA A 162 14.60 -19.29 -23.54
C ALA A 162 13.42 -18.73 -22.75
N LEU A 163 12.99 -19.40 -21.66
CA LEU A 163 11.99 -18.86 -20.73
C LEU A 163 12.51 -17.59 -20.04
N VAL A 164 13.78 -17.58 -19.61
CA VAL A 164 14.39 -16.40 -18.99
C VAL A 164 14.38 -15.21 -19.96
N LEU A 165 14.81 -15.41 -21.20
CA LEU A 165 14.85 -14.36 -22.22
C LEU A 165 13.44 -13.88 -22.60
N LYS A 166 12.50 -14.80 -22.78
CA LYS A 166 11.12 -14.49 -23.14
C LYS A 166 10.40 -13.66 -22.06
N TYR A 167 10.66 -13.97 -20.79
CA TYR A 167 10.01 -13.32 -19.65
C TYR A 167 10.94 -12.38 -18.88
N ASP A 168 11.98 -11.87 -19.55
CA ASP A 168 13.02 -11.03 -18.95
C ASP A 168 12.41 -9.83 -18.21
N LYS A 169 11.44 -9.14 -18.81
CA LYS A 169 10.80 -7.96 -18.20
C LYS A 169 9.96 -8.28 -16.95
N LEU A 170 9.54 -9.53 -16.77
CA LEU A 170 8.72 -9.96 -15.63
C LEU A 170 9.58 -10.39 -14.43
N MET A 171 10.83 -10.82 -14.66
CA MET A 171 11.69 -11.31 -13.59
C MET A 171 12.49 -10.21 -12.91
N ARG A 172 12.64 -10.35 -11.60
CA ARG A 172 13.62 -9.58 -10.82
C ARG A 172 15.04 -10.03 -11.16
N LEU A 173 15.99 -9.10 -11.08
CA LEU A 173 17.41 -9.37 -11.35
C LEU A 173 17.94 -10.56 -10.54
N LYS A 174 17.64 -10.61 -9.23
CA LYS A 174 18.00 -11.73 -8.35
C LYS A 174 17.52 -13.08 -8.91
N THR A 175 16.28 -13.15 -9.39
CA THR A 175 15.72 -14.39 -9.97
C THR A 175 16.45 -14.78 -11.25
N LYS A 176 16.68 -13.84 -12.16
CA LYS A 176 17.42 -14.10 -13.41
C LYS A 176 18.82 -14.64 -13.14
N VAL A 177 19.55 -13.98 -12.25
CA VAL A 177 20.91 -14.35 -11.88
C VAL A 177 20.96 -15.77 -11.34
N ILE A 178 20.04 -16.15 -10.46
CA ILE A 178 20.04 -17.50 -9.86
C ILE A 178 19.63 -18.58 -10.86
N VAL A 179 18.63 -18.32 -11.70
CA VAL A 179 18.21 -19.26 -12.75
C VAL A 179 19.34 -19.46 -13.77
N LEU A 180 20.00 -18.38 -14.21
CA LEU A 180 21.14 -18.48 -15.11
C LEU A 180 22.36 -19.12 -14.43
N ALA A 181 22.60 -18.85 -13.15
CA ALA A 181 23.69 -19.47 -12.39
C ALA A 181 23.49 -20.99 -12.25
N TYR A 182 22.26 -21.47 -12.05
CA TYR A 182 21.95 -22.90 -12.05
C TYR A 182 22.38 -23.56 -13.37
N VAL A 183 22.00 -22.95 -14.50
CA VAL A 183 22.40 -23.44 -15.83
C VAL A 183 23.92 -23.35 -16.02
N GLY A 184 24.55 -22.25 -15.63
CA GLY A 184 26.00 -22.06 -15.77
C GLY A 184 26.82 -23.05 -14.95
N LEU A 185 26.45 -23.30 -13.70
CA LEU A 185 27.12 -24.26 -12.81
C LEU A 185 26.95 -25.70 -13.31
N THR A 186 25.74 -26.08 -13.72
CA THR A 186 25.50 -27.42 -14.29
C THR A 186 26.24 -27.64 -15.60
N LEU A 187 26.26 -26.66 -16.51
CA LEU A 187 27.06 -26.70 -17.74
C LEU A 187 28.56 -26.82 -17.44
N PHE A 188 29.06 -26.08 -16.44
CA PHE A 188 30.46 -26.17 -16.05
C PHE A 188 30.81 -27.57 -15.53
N GLY A 189 29.95 -28.18 -14.72
CA GLY A 189 30.11 -29.56 -14.26
C GLY A 189 30.18 -30.55 -15.44
N ILE A 190 29.24 -30.46 -16.38
CA ILE A 190 29.21 -31.31 -17.58
C ILE A 190 30.49 -31.15 -18.42
N ILE A 191 30.90 -29.91 -18.71
CA ILE A 191 32.08 -29.63 -19.53
C ILE A 191 33.35 -30.12 -18.83
N PHE A 192 33.49 -29.85 -17.52
CA PHE A 192 34.67 -30.27 -16.76
C PHE A 192 34.80 -31.79 -16.73
N GLN A 193 33.71 -32.51 -16.49
CA GLN A 193 33.69 -33.97 -16.47
C GLN A 193 33.90 -34.57 -17.86
N TYR A 194 33.47 -33.91 -18.93
CA TYR A 194 33.78 -34.33 -20.31
C TYR A 194 35.29 -34.34 -20.59
N PHE A 195 36.02 -33.31 -20.12
CA PHE A 195 37.48 -33.27 -20.25
C PHE A 195 38.22 -34.14 -19.21
N ASN A 196 37.58 -34.48 -18.10
CA ASN A 196 38.16 -35.29 -17.01
C ASN A 196 37.20 -36.43 -16.61
N PRO A 197 37.08 -37.50 -17.42
CA PRO A 197 36.08 -38.55 -17.19
C PRO A 197 36.22 -39.31 -15.87
N ASP A 198 37.43 -39.33 -15.28
CA ASP A 198 37.73 -40.00 -14.02
C ASP A 198 37.20 -39.24 -12.78
N ILE A 199 36.80 -37.98 -12.94
CA ILE A 199 36.32 -37.11 -11.86
C ILE A 199 34.81 -36.95 -11.96
N LEU A 200 34.09 -37.57 -11.02
CA LEU A 200 32.63 -37.48 -10.90
C LEU A 200 32.24 -36.14 -10.22
N ILE A 201 32.20 -35.04 -10.99
CA ILE A 201 32.00 -33.69 -10.45
C ILE A 201 30.64 -33.08 -10.81
N GLU A 202 29.94 -33.64 -11.80
CA GLU A 202 28.66 -33.11 -12.29
C GLU A 202 27.60 -33.03 -11.18
N ASN A 203 27.43 -34.10 -10.40
CA ASN A 203 26.47 -34.14 -9.29
C ASN A 203 26.83 -33.16 -8.17
N PHE A 204 28.12 -32.88 -7.95
CA PHE A 204 28.55 -31.85 -7.01
C PHE A 204 28.12 -30.44 -7.44
N TYR A 205 28.32 -30.08 -8.72
CA TYR A 205 27.84 -28.80 -9.24
C TYR A 205 26.30 -28.71 -9.26
N SER A 206 25.61 -29.83 -9.52
CA SER A 206 24.15 -29.91 -9.40
C SER A 206 23.68 -29.67 -7.96
N ALA A 207 24.32 -30.29 -6.96
CA ALA A 207 24.03 -30.09 -5.56
C ALA A 207 24.25 -28.63 -5.11
N ILE A 208 25.34 -27.98 -5.54
CA ILE A 208 25.58 -26.55 -5.29
C ILE A 208 24.47 -25.71 -5.92
N SER A 209 24.06 -26.02 -7.15
CA SER A 209 23.03 -25.29 -7.87
C SER A 209 21.66 -25.39 -7.17
N VAL A 210 21.28 -26.58 -6.69
CA VAL A 210 20.06 -26.79 -5.89
C VAL A 210 20.15 -26.06 -4.55
N ALA A 211 21.29 -26.08 -3.88
CA ALA A 211 21.52 -25.34 -2.63
C ALA A 211 21.42 -23.82 -2.83
N LEU A 212 21.97 -23.30 -3.94
CA LEU A 212 21.88 -21.88 -4.30
C LEU A 212 20.42 -21.46 -4.50
N VAL A 213 19.63 -22.27 -5.23
CA VAL A 213 18.18 -22.06 -5.39
C VAL A 213 17.47 -22.10 -4.03
N PHE A 214 17.82 -23.03 -3.14
CA PHE A 214 17.25 -23.10 -1.80
C PHE A 214 17.45 -21.83 -1.00
N ILE A 215 18.71 -21.40 -0.89
CA ILE A 215 19.14 -20.27 -0.04
C ILE A 215 18.53 -18.97 -0.53
N THR A 216 18.47 -18.76 -1.84
CA THR A 216 18.15 -17.44 -2.41
C THR A 216 16.70 -17.27 -2.83
N LEU A 217 16.10 -18.32 -3.38
CA LEU A 217 14.80 -18.28 -4.01
C LEU A 217 13.73 -19.02 -3.21
N GLN A 218 14.10 -20.02 -2.42
CA GLN A 218 13.15 -20.81 -1.61
C GLN A 218 13.18 -20.50 -0.12
N ASN A 219 13.85 -19.45 0.34
CA ASN A 219 13.92 -19.12 1.76
C ASN A 219 12.51 -18.75 2.31
N PRO A 220 11.82 -19.65 3.04
CA PRO A 220 10.47 -19.40 3.51
C PRO A 220 10.45 -18.37 4.64
N GLY A 221 11.57 -18.17 5.35
CA GLY A 221 11.65 -17.20 6.45
C GLY A 221 11.40 -15.76 5.99
N GLU A 222 11.73 -15.42 4.75
CA GLU A 222 11.45 -14.08 4.21
C GLU A 222 9.98 -13.86 3.81
N LEU A 223 9.20 -14.93 3.65
CA LEU A 223 7.85 -14.89 3.08
C LEU A 223 6.75 -15.25 4.09
N VAL A 224 7.12 -15.66 5.30
CA VAL A 224 6.21 -16.14 6.34
C VAL A 224 6.24 -15.19 7.53
N ASP A 225 5.08 -14.95 8.12
CA ASP A 225 4.97 -14.36 9.44
C ASP A 225 5.27 -15.41 10.52
N GLU A 226 6.32 -15.19 11.30
CA GLU A 226 6.81 -16.16 12.30
C GLU A 226 5.77 -16.45 13.41
N ASN A 227 4.97 -15.45 13.76
CA ASN A 227 4.00 -15.52 14.87
C ASN A 227 2.71 -16.22 14.44
N LEU A 228 2.21 -15.90 13.25
CA LEU A 228 0.91 -16.34 12.75
C LEU A 228 0.97 -17.54 11.80
N ASN A 229 2.15 -17.90 11.28
CA ASN A 229 2.34 -19.03 10.37
C ASN A 229 1.50 -18.95 9.08
N ILE A 230 1.35 -17.73 8.57
CA ILE A 230 0.75 -17.36 7.29
C ILE A 230 1.76 -16.57 6.46
N LEU A 231 1.45 -16.29 5.19
CA LEU A 231 2.34 -15.49 4.35
C LEU A 231 2.39 -14.04 4.85
N ASN A 232 3.51 -13.35 4.66
CA ASN A 232 3.67 -11.95 5.07
C ASN A 232 3.34 -10.96 3.93
N ARG A 233 3.40 -9.67 4.25
CA ARG A 233 3.13 -8.58 3.31
C ARG A 233 4.06 -8.60 2.09
N LYS A 234 5.33 -8.95 2.28
CA LYS A 234 6.30 -9.08 1.18
C LYS A 234 5.84 -10.15 0.19
N ALA A 235 5.46 -11.33 0.68
CA ALA A 235 4.95 -12.41 -0.16
C ALA A 235 3.68 -12.02 -0.92
N PHE A 236 2.79 -11.25 -0.31
CA PHE A 236 1.60 -10.73 -0.98
C PHE A 236 1.98 -9.87 -2.20
N PHE A 237 2.85 -8.87 -2.00
CA PHE A 237 3.27 -7.97 -3.08
C PHE A 237 4.11 -8.67 -4.16
N GLU A 238 4.92 -9.67 -3.80
CA GLU A 238 5.64 -10.48 -4.78
C GLU A 238 4.70 -11.24 -5.71
N GLY A 239 3.64 -11.84 -5.17
CA GLY A 239 2.59 -12.47 -5.98
C GLY A 239 1.78 -11.46 -6.80
N LEU A 240 1.51 -10.27 -6.22
CA LEU A 240 0.72 -9.21 -6.84
C LEU A 240 1.40 -8.61 -8.07
N ASP A 241 2.67 -8.23 -7.96
CA ASP A 241 3.44 -7.57 -9.02
C ASP A 241 3.48 -8.41 -10.31
N LEU A 242 3.62 -9.74 -10.16
CA LEU A 242 3.58 -10.67 -11.29
C LEU A 242 2.20 -10.72 -11.97
N LYS A 243 1.12 -10.72 -11.18
CA LYS A 243 -0.26 -10.73 -11.71
C LYS A 243 -0.62 -9.41 -12.40
N ILE A 244 -0.23 -8.28 -11.82
CA ILE A 244 -0.41 -6.95 -12.39
C ILE A 244 0.35 -6.82 -13.72
N LYS A 245 1.63 -7.18 -13.76
CA LYS A 245 2.43 -7.12 -15.01
C LYS A 245 1.88 -8.01 -16.13
N ARG A 246 1.12 -9.05 -15.79
CA ARG A 246 0.48 -9.96 -16.74
C ARG A 246 -0.97 -9.64 -17.04
N ASN A 247 -1.54 -8.59 -16.43
CA ASN A 247 -2.96 -8.24 -16.52
C ASN A 247 -3.90 -9.44 -16.22
N ILE A 248 -3.54 -10.28 -15.24
CA ILE A 248 -4.38 -11.42 -14.84
C ILE A 248 -5.40 -10.91 -13.83
N PRO A 249 -6.72 -11.04 -14.07
CA PRO A 249 -7.72 -10.70 -13.08
C PRO A 249 -7.61 -11.56 -11.82
N TYR A 250 -7.82 -10.96 -10.65
CA TYR A 250 -7.92 -11.70 -9.39
C TYR A 250 -8.73 -10.92 -8.37
N TYR A 251 -9.24 -11.67 -7.39
CA TYR A 251 -10.00 -11.15 -6.28
C TYR A 251 -9.23 -11.35 -4.97
N THR A 252 -9.18 -10.30 -4.17
CA THR A 252 -8.61 -10.34 -2.83
C THR A 252 -9.69 -9.94 -1.84
N VAL A 253 -9.93 -10.81 -0.86
CA VAL A 253 -10.77 -10.47 0.29
C VAL A 253 -9.87 -9.92 1.39
N PHE A 254 -10.15 -8.70 1.83
CA PHE A 254 -9.49 -8.09 2.97
C PHE A 254 -10.34 -8.27 4.22
N VAL A 255 -9.68 -8.54 5.34
CA VAL A 255 -10.29 -8.67 6.66
C VAL A 255 -9.54 -7.73 7.60
N SER A 256 -10.16 -6.63 8.01
CA SER A 256 -9.67 -5.72 9.05
C SER A 256 -10.16 -6.19 10.42
N ILE A 257 -9.39 -5.92 11.46
CA ILE A 257 -9.78 -6.16 12.85
C ILE A 257 -9.43 -4.92 13.67
N ASP A 258 -10.43 -4.16 14.07
CA ASP A 258 -10.20 -2.78 14.48
C ASP A 258 -9.84 -2.68 15.97
N ASN A 259 -10.45 -3.54 16.78
CA ASN A 259 -10.30 -3.50 18.24
C ASN A 259 -9.05 -4.22 18.79
N VAL A 260 -8.13 -4.69 17.94
CA VAL A 260 -6.95 -5.45 18.40
C VAL A 260 -6.01 -4.60 19.26
N ARG A 261 -5.89 -3.29 18.99
CA ARG A 261 -5.05 -2.40 19.83
C ARG A 261 -5.62 -2.26 21.24
N ALA A 262 -6.92 -2.01 21.36
CA ALA A 262 -7.61 -1.97 22.64
C ALA A 262 -7.48 -3.31 23.37
N LEU A 263 -7.75 -4.41 22.66
CA LEU A 263 -7.57 -5.76 23.17
C LEU A 263 -6.16 -6.02 23.69
N SER A 264 -5.12 -5.63 22.93
CA SER A 264 -3.73 -5.82 23.35
C SER A 264 -3.36 -5.07 24.62
N SER A 265 -4.03 -3.94 24.89
CA SER A 265 -3.85 -3.15 26.10
C SER A 265 -4.57 -3.77 27.30
N GLU A 266 -5.70 -4.43 27.09
CA GLU A 266 -6.51 -5.05 28.14
C GLU A 266 -6.01 -6.44 28.57
N ILE A 267 -5.73 -7.33 27.62
CA ILE A 267 -5.37 -8.74 27.89
C ILE A 267 -3.87 -9.01 27.75
N GLY A 268 -3.09 -8.00 27.38
CA GLY A 268 -1.65 -8.08 27.14
C GLY A 268 -1.28 -8.66 25.77
N TYR A 269 -0.07 -8.32 25.32
CA TYR A 269 0.43 -8.63 23.98
C TYR A 269 0.41 -10.14 23.65
N SER A 270 0.83 -11.00 24.57
CA SER A 270 0.90 -12.45 24.32
C SER A 270 -0.46 -13.08 24.03
N GLN A 271 -1.51 -12.63 24.73
CA GLN A 271 -2.86 -13.16 24.53
C GLN A 271 -3.49 -12.59 23.25
N ALA A 272 -3.26 -11.33 22.95
CA ALA A 272 -3.67 -10.74 21.67
C ALA A 272 -3.02 -11.45 20.47
N GLN A 273 -1.74 -11.82 20.55
CA GLN A 273 -1.09 -12.64 19.53
C GLN A 273 -1.72 -14.04 19.40
N ALA A 274 -2.12 -14.67 20.51
CA ALA A 274 -2.82 -15.95 20.47
C ALA A 274 -4.19 -15.85 19.78
N VAL A 275 -4.92 -14.74 19.98
CA VAL A 275 -6.16 -14.43 19.25
C VAL A 275 -5.90 -14.30 17.75
N LEU A 276 -4.94 -13.45 17.37
CA LEU A 276 -4.56 -13.26 15.97
C LEU A 276 -4.15 -14.58 15.31
N LYS A 277 -3.44 -15.45 16.02
CA LYS A 277 -3.06 -16.78 15.54
C LYS A 277 -4.28 -17.67 15.27
N LYS A 278 -5.28 -17.70 16.15
CA LYS A 278 -6.53 -18.44 15.90
C LYS A 278 -7.29 -17.89 14.69
N ILE A 279 -7.28 -16.57 14.50
CA ILE A 279 -7.90 -15.92 13.35
C ILE A 279 -7.16 -16.33 12.07
N ALA A 280 -5.84 -16.19 12.03
CA ALA A 280 -5.00 -16.59 10.91
C ALA A 280 -5.21 -18.07 10.53
N ASP A 281 -5.26 -18.97 11.51
CA ASP A 281 -5.53 -20.40 11.30
C ASP A 281 -6.92 -20.67 10.71
N TYR A 282 -7.93 -19.91 11.12
CA TYR A 282 -9.27 -19.97 10.54
C TYR A 282 -9.27 -19.46 9.08
N LEU A 283 -8.73 -18.27 8.83
CA LEU A 283 -8.67 -17.66 7.50
C LEU A 283 -7.96 -18.56 6.49
N LYS A 284 -6.87 -19.22 6.90
CA LYS A 284 -6.11 -20.18 6.08
C LYS A 284 -6.94 -21.38 5.62
N ARG A 285 -7.95 -21.78 6.40
CA ARG A 285 -8.82 -22.94 6.09
C ARG A 285 -10.14 -22.52 5.44
N ALA A 286 -10.53 -21.26 5.57
CA ALA A 286 -11.82 -20.75 5.11
C ALA A 286 -12.03 -20.98 3.60
N GLY A 287 -11.05 -20.70 2.75
CA GLY A 287 -11.21 -20.90 1.31
C GLY A 287 -11.53 -22.35 0.91
N ARG A 288 -10.88 -23.34 1.55
CA ARG A 288 -11.16 -24.76 1.27
C ARG A 288 -12.49 -25.21 1.88
N LYS A 289 -12.82 -24.71 3.08
CA LYS A 289 -14.01 -25.11 3.83
C LYS A 289 -15.29 -24.52 3.26
N GLU A 290 -15.29 -23.23 2.96
CA GLU A 290 -16.49 -22.45 2.59
C GLU A 290 -16.74 -22.51 1.07
N ILE A 291 -15.71 -22.33 0.24
CA ILE A 291 -15.87 -22.21 -1.23
C ILE A 291 -15.18 -23.32 -2.04
N ARG A 292 -14.58 -24.32 -1.37
CA ARG A 292 -13.84 -25.45 -1.98
C ARG A 292 -12.74 -25.02 -2.96
N LEU A 293 -12.12 -23.86 -2.74
CA LEU A 293 -11.02 -23.35 -3.55
C LEU A 293 -9.71 -23.26 -2.76
N THR A 294 -8.60 -23.29 -3.50
CA THR A 294 -7.29 -22.98 -2.91
C THR A 294 -7.19 -21.47 -2.77
N THR A 295 -6.87 -21.01 -1.55
CA THR A 295 -6.65 -19.60 -1.23
C THR A 295 -5.34 -19.47 -0.50
N TYR A 296 -4.71 -18.30 -0.63
CA TYR A 296 -3.52 -17.96 0.15
C TYR A 296 -3.86 -16.78 1.06
N THR A 297 -3.59 -16.97 2.34
CA THR A 297 -3.80 -15.96 3.38
C THR A 297 -2.48 -15.28 3.69
N TYR A 298 -2.53 -13.95 3.71
CA TYR A 298 -1.40 -13.06 3.95
C TYR A 298 -1.72 -12.14 5.13
N ARG A 299 -0.71 -11.87 5.96
CA ARG A 299 -0.72 -10.72 6.86
C ARG A 299 -0.36 -9.48 6.06
N PHE A 300 -1.33 -8.62 5.78
CA PHE A 300 -1.13 -7.41 4.98
C PHE A 300 -0.59 -6.26 5.82
N SER A 301 -1.15 -6.07 7.02
CA SER A 301 -0.64 -5.16 8.05
C SER A 301 -0.77 -5.82 9.43
N ASP A 302 -0.61 -5.07 10.52
CA ASP A 302 -0.75 -5.62 11.86
C ASP A 302 -2.14 -6.18 12.15
N TYR A 303 -3.17 -5.60 11.53
CA TYR A 303 -4.57 -5.91 11.81
C TYR A 303 -5.39 -6.21 10.55
N VAL A 304 -4.77 -6.07 9.36
CA VAL A 304 -5.41 -6.39 8.08
C VAL A 304 -4.82 -7.67 7.52
N PHE A 305 -5.70 -8.61 7.18
CA PHE A 305 -5.38 -9.84 6.48
C PHE A 305 -5.88 -9.75 5.04
N ALA A 306 -5.10 -10.28 4.10
CA ALA A 306 -5.49 -10.40 2.70
C ALA A 306 -5.61 -11.86 2.32
N ILE A 307 -6.69 -12.23 1.63
CA ILE A 307 -6.95 -13.60 1.19
C ILE A 307 -7.15 -13.58 -0.31
N MET A 308 -6.17 -14.09 -1.03
CA MET A 308 -6.17 -14.11 -2.49
C MET A 308 -6.93 -15.34 -3.00
N VAL A 309 -8.01 -15.11 -3.73
CA VAL A 309 -8.86 -16.14 -4.33
C VAL A 309 -8.37 -16.43 -5.74
N HIS A 310 -7.87 -17.66 -5.96
CA HIS A 310 -7.39 -18.10 -7.27
C HIS A 310 -8.56 -18.60 -8.12
N SER A 311 -9.43 -17.68 -8.53
CA SER A 311 -10.58 -17.94 -9.41
C SER A 311 -11.01 -16.67 -10.12
N ASP A 312 -11.44 -16.79 -11.37
CA ASP A 312 -11.96 -15.66 -12.16
C ASP A 312 -13.43 -15.34 -11.82
N ASN A 313 -13.96 -15.88 -10.72
CA ASN A 313 -15.37 -15.82 -10.37
C ASN A 313 -15.58 -14.92 -9.15
N GLU A 314 -16.04 -13.69 -9.42
CA GLU A 314 -16.36 -12.68 -8.43
C GLU A 314 -17.34 -13.20 -7.35
N LYS A 315 -18.37 -13.96 -7.76
CA LYS A 315 -19.39 -14.47 -6.84
C LYS A 315 -18.79 -15.30 -5.72
N LYS A 316 -17.78 -16.13 -6.03
CA LYS A 316 -17.09 -16.94 -5.02
C LYS A 316 -16.25 -16.10 -4.07
N ALA A 317 -15.67 -15.00 -4.54
CA ALA A 317 -14.94 -14.08 -3.67
C ALA A 317 -15.90 -13.33 -2.72
N LYS A 318 -17.04 -12.86 -3.22
CA LYS A 318 -18.09 -12.23 -2.41
C LYS A 318 -18.72 -13.22 -1.42
N GLU A 319 -18.95 -14.48 -1.81
CA GLU A 319 -19.40 -15.55 -0.90
C GLU A 319 -18.40 -15.82 0.23
N LEU A 320 -17.11 -15.87 -0.08
CA LEU A 320 -16.05 -16.02 0.93
C LEU A 320 -16.05 -14.83 1.89
N ALA A 321 -16.10 -13.61 1.37
CA ALA A 321 -16.12 -12.41 2.21
C ALA A 321 -17.31 -12.37 3.16
N LYS A 322 -18.51 -12.73 2.70
CA LYS A 322 -19.71 -12.86 3.55
C LYS A 322 -19.56 -13.95 4.61
N ALA A 323 -18.97 -15.10 4.26
CA ALA A 323 -18.74 -16.18 5.21
C ALA A 323 -17.72 -15.78 6.30
N LEU A 324 -16.67 -15.05 5.91
CA LEU A 324 -15.66 -14.51 6.82
C LEU A 324 -16.25 -13.45 7.75
N ALA A 325 -17.06 -12.52 7.22
CA ALA A 325 -17.78 -11.52 7.99
C ALA A 325 -18.68 -12.17 9.06
N LYS A 326 -19.49 -13.16 8.66
CA LYS A 326 -20.32 -13.92 9.62
C LYS A 326 -19.51 -14.64 10.70
N ARG A 327 -18.22 -14.96 10.41
CA ARG A 327 -17.34 -15.55 11.41
C ARG A 327 -16.78 -14.50 12.37
N THR A 328 -16.45 -13.29 11.92
CA THR A 328 -15.90 -12.23 12.78
C THR A 328 -16.91 -11.78 13.83
N GLU A 329 -18.21 -11.86 13.55
CA GLU A 329 -19.29 -11.62 14.52
C GLU A 329 -19.26 -12.56 15.75
N LYS A 330 -18.64 -13.74 15.62
CA LYS A 330 -18.58 -14.74 16.69
C LYS A 330 -17.32 -14.58 17.51
N SER A 331 -17.48 -14.65 18.84
CA SER A 331 -16.36 -14.60 19.78
C SER A 331 -15.38 -15.76 19.57
N PHE A 332 -14.12 -15.51 19.93
CA PHE A 332 -13.04 -16.48 19.94
C PHE A 332 -12.74 -16.87 21.39
N ASP A 333 -12.83 -18.16 21.69
CA ASP A 333 -12.33 -18.69 22.96
C ASP A 333 -10.81 -18.81 22.86
N VAL A 334 -10.05 -18.12 23.71
CA VAL A 334 -8.59 -18.21 23.80
C VAL A 334 -8.20 -18.30 25.27
N SER A 335 -7.52 -19.39 25.64
CA SER A 335 -7.04 -19.60 27.01
C SER A 335 -8.16 -19.53 28.07
N GLY A 336 -9.38 -19.96 27.72
CA GLY A 336 -10.54 -19.95 28.62
C GLY A 336 -11.28 -18.60 28.69
N MET A 337 -10.87 -17.61 27.88
CA MET A 337 -11.53 -16.31 27.76
C MET A 337 -12.30 -16.21 26.45
N THR A 338 -13.54 -15.74 26.53
CA THR A 338 -14.37 -15.44 25.36
C THR A 338 -14.09 -14.01 24.88
N ILE A 339 -13.38 -13.89 23.76
CA ILE A 339 -12.94 -12.60 23.22
C ILE A 339 -13.78 -12.24 22.00
N LYS A 340 -14.47 -11.11 22.06
CA LYS A 340 -15.18 -10.55 20.91
C LYS A 340 -14.21 -9.70 20.08
N ILE A 341 -14.25 -9.87 18.76
CA ILE A 341 -13.50 -9.04 17.82
C ILE A 341 -14.48 -8.25 16.98
N ASP A 342 -14.10 -7.02 16.63
CA ASP A 342 -14.82 -6.19 15.67
C ASP A 342 -14.01 -6.24 14.38
N GLY A 343 -14.55 -6.95 13.38
CA GLY A 343 -13.81 -7.28 12.18
C GLY A 343 -14.65 -7.12 10.93
N HIS A 344 -14.08 -6.45 9.95
CA HIS A 344 -14.75 -5.97 8.75
C HIS A 344 -14.15 -6.61 7.51
N CYS A 345 -14.99 -7.02 6.57
CA CYS A 345 -14.57 -7.69 5.35
C CYS A 345 -14.98 -6.90 4.11
N PHE A 346 -14.08 -6.79 3.14
CA PHE A 346 -14.38 -6.19 1.84
C PHE A 346 -13.60 -6.90 0.73
N VAL A 347 -14.07 -6.77 -0.51
CA VAL A 347 -13.46 -7.40 -1.68
C VAL A 347 -12.87 -6.34 -2.58
N MET A 348 -11.63 -6.53 -3.00
CA MET A 348 -11.04 -5.76 -4.09
C MET A 348 -10.66 -6.66 -5.25
N ASN A 349 -10.95 -6.20 -6.47
CA ASN A 349 -10.54 -6.87 -7.69
C ASN A 349 -9.45 -6.06 -8.42
N TYR A 350 -8.69 -6.78 -9.23
CA TYR A 350 -7.78 -6.18 -10.19
C TYR A 350 -8.25 -6.61 -11.59
N PRO A 351 -8.25 -5.71 -12.59
CA PRO A 351 -7.72 -4.34 -12.57
C PRO A 351 -8.75 -3.23 -12.25
N GLU A 352 -10.01 -3.56 -11.95
CA GLU A 352 -11.07 -2.53 -11.84
C GLU A 352 -10.83 -1.59 -10.65
N HIS A 353 -10.48 -2.11 -9.47
CA HIS A 353 -10.29 -1.27 -8.29
C HIS A 353 -8.90 -0.65 -8.16
N TYR A 354 -7.88 -1.15 -8.84
CA TYR A 354 -6.52 -0.58 -8.79
C TYR A 354 -5.65 -1.07 -9.95
N LYS A 355 -4.64 -0.27 -10.32
CA LYS A 355 -3.70 -0.56 -11.39
C LYS A 355 -2.25 -0.75 -10.90
N SER A 356 -1.95 -0.32 -9.68
CA SER A 356 -0.62 -0.43 -9.08
C SER A 356 -0.66 -0.86 -7.62
N VAL A 357 0.47 -1.36 -7.12
CA VAL A 357 0.62 -1.73 -5.69
C VAL A 357 0.43 -0.52 -4.78
N ALA A 358 0.95 0.65 -5.18
CA ALA A 358 0.82 1.88 -4.40
C ALA A 358 -0.64 2.35 -4.30
N GLU A 359 -1.38 2.25 -5.40
CA GLU A 359 -2.82 2.57 -5.44
C GLU A 359 -3.62 1.61 -4.53
N LEU A 360 -3.32 0.30 -4.59
CA LEU A 360 -3.94 -0.68 -3.70
C LEU A 360 -3.71 -0.33 -2.23
N MET A 361 -2.48 -0.01 -1.85
CA MET A 361 -2.15 0.32 -0.46
C MET A 361 -2.96 1.51 0.04
N THR A 362 -2.98 2.59 -0.74
CA THR A 362 -3.69 3.82 -0.38
C THR A 362 -5.19 3.56 -0.25
N LYS A 363 -5.78 2.82 -1.21
CA LYS A 363 -7.21 2.46 -1.19
C LYS A 363 -7.55 1.57 0.00
N VAL A 364 -6.75 0.54 0.30
CA VAL A 364 -6.99 -0.33 1.47
C VAL A 364 -6.99 0.48 2.76
N ASP A 365 -6.07 1.43 2.91
CA ASP A 365 -5.98 2.26 4.12
C ASP A 365 -7.19 3.22 4.25
N VAL A 366 -7.71 3.78 3.16
CA VAL A 366 -8.95 4.60 3.17
C VAL A 366 -10.18 3.75 3.47
N ILE A 367 -10.32 2.62 2.76
CA ILE A 367 -11.49 1.75 2.87
C ILE A 367 -11.59 1.15 4.28
N THR A 368 -10.47 0.73 4.88
CA THR A 368 -10.48 0.16 6.24
C THR A 368 -10.92 1.18 7.28
N GLU A 369 -10.48 2.43 7.17
CA GLU A 369 -10.88 3.53 8.04
C GLU A 369 -12.37 3.87 7.88
N GLU A 370 -12.88 3.91 6.66
CA GLU A 370 -14.28 4.21 6.37
C GLU A 370 -15.24 3.10 6.83
N ILE A 371 -14.88 1.83 6.61
CA ILE A 371 -15.74 0.72 7.04
C ILE A 371 -15.79 0.62 8.58
N ALA A 372 -14.69 0.94 9.26
CA ALA A 372 -14.67 1.01 10.72
C ALA A 372 -15.66 2.05 11.28
N GLU A 373 -15.81 3.20 10.61
CA GLU A 373 -16.78 4.24 10.98
C GLU A 373 -18.23 3.83 10.71
N LEU A 374 -18.50 3.15 9.58
CA LEU A 374 -19.83 2.64 9.25
C LEU A 374 -20.29 1.54 10.20
N GLY A 375 -19.35 0.72 10.70
CA GLY A 375 -19.64 -0.41 11.57
C GLY A 375 -20.14 -1.66 10.85
N ASP A 376 -20.23 -1.65 9.52
CA ASP A 376 -20.72 -2.77 8.71
C ASP A 376 -19.70 -3.90 8.61
N VAL A 377 -20.10 -5.13 8.95
CA VAL A 377 -19.21 -6.31 8.97
C VAL A 377 -18.76 -6.73 7.58
N PHE A 378 -19.58 -6.49 6.55
CA PHE A 378 -19.23 -6.72 5.14
C PHE A 378 -19.63 -5.51 4.32
N VAL A 379 -18.69 -4.99 3.52
CA VAL A 379 -18.95 -3.86 2.63
C VAL A 379 -18.53 -4.18 1.20
N ASP A 380 -19.43 -3.88 0.26
CA ASP A 380 -19.15 -3.91 -1.17
C ASP A 380 -18.59 -2.54 -1.58
N ILE A 381 -17.30 -2.48 -1.93
CA ILE A 381 -16.62 -1.19 -2.13
C ILE A 381 -17.17 -0.41 -3.33
N ASP A 382 -17.84 -1.09 -4.26
CA ASP A 382 -18.53 -0.47 -5.39
C ASP A 382 -19.71 0.41 -4.96
N THR A 383 -20.19 0.22 -3.73
CA THR A 383 -21.32 0.99 -3.17
C THR A 383 -20.87 2.20 -2.36
N LEU A 384 -19.56 2.34 -2.08
CA LEU A 384 -19.01 3.44 -1.31
C LEU A 384 -18.41 4.50 -2.23
N ASP A 385 -18.72 5.77 -1.96
CA ASP A 385 -18.06 6.89 -2.61
C ASP A 385 -16.79 7.27 -1.81
N HIS A 386 -15.70 6.57 -2.13
CA HIS A 386 -14.40 6.82 -1.52
C HIS A 386 -13.70 8.07 -2.07
N GLY A 387 -14.27 8.73 -3.09
CA GLY A 387 -13.61 9.81 -3.82
C GLY A 387 -13.25 10.98 -2.91
N GLU A 388 -14.16 11.37 -2.02
CA GLU A 388 -13.96 12.48 -1.10
C GLU A 388 -12.84 12.21 -0.08
N LYS A 389 -12.87 11.07 0.62
CA LYS A 389 -11.83 10.71 1.61
C LYS A 389 -10.45 10.54 0.97
N MET A 390 -10.38 9.99 -0.25
CA MET A 390 -9.13 9.86 -0.99
C MET A 390 -8.56 11.25 -1.33
N LEU A 391 -9.42 12.15 -1.82
CA LEU A 391 -9.06 13.52 -2.15
C LEU A 391 -8.57 14.29 -0.91
N LEU A 392 -9.16 14.08 0.26
CA LEU A 392 -8.68 14.66 1.52
C LEU A 392 -7.26 14.20 1.86
N LYS A 393 -6.93 12.91 1.66
CA LYS A 393 -5.55 12.41 1.87
C LYS A 393 -4.57 12.99 0.86
N ASP A 394 -4.99 13.18 -0.39
CA ASP A 394 -4.17 13.83 -1.41
C ASP A 394 -3.88 15.29 -1.06
N TYR A 395 -4.86 16.03 -0.54
CA TYR A 395 -4.65 17.40 -0.05
C TYR A 395 -3.78 17.47 1.19
N ASP A 396 -3.95 16.54 2.14
CA ASP A 396 -3.08 16.44 3.32
C ASP A 396 -1.61 16.22 2.91
N PHE A 397 -1.37 15.29 1.97
CA PHE A 397 -0.04 15.04 1.42
C PHE A 397 0.52 16.29 0.71
N LEU A 398 -0.29 16.93 -0.14
CA LEU A 398 0.10 18.14 -0.88
C LEU A 398 0.51 19.28 0.07
N ALA A 399 -0.32 19.54 1.08
CA ALA A 399 -0.06 20.60 2.06
C ALA A 399 1.24 20.31 2.82
N ARG A 400 1.44 19.07 3.26
CA ARG A 400 2.65 18.66 3.99
C ARG A 400 3.91 18.81 3.14
N GLU A 401 3.89 18.32 1.91
CA GLU A 401 5.03 18.44 0.99
C GLU A 401 5.40 19.91 0.74
N ASN A 402 4.39 20.76 0.53
CA ASN A 402 4.60 22.18 0.28
C ASN A 402 5.09 22.94 1.53
N LEU A 403 4.59 22.62 2.72
CA LEU A 403 5.06 23.22 3.99
C LEU A 403 6.52 22.81 4.27
N ASP A 404 6.84 21.52 4.18
CA ASP A 404 8.19 21.00 4.39
C ASP A 404 9.20 21.60 3.40
N ALA A 405 8.78 21.75 2.13
CA ALA A 405 9.58 22.36 1.08
C ALA A 405 9.56 23.90 1.08
N LYS A 406 8.82 24.56 1.99
CA LYS A 406 8.61 26.02 2.03
C LYS A 406 8.10 26.62 0.70
N LYS A 407 7.24 25.89 0.01
CA LYS A 407 6.60 26.30 -1.25
C LYS A 407 5.23 26.93 -1.06
N ALA A 408 4.58 26.72 0.09
CA ALA A 408 3.28 27.30 0.38
C ALA A 408 3.33 28.83 0.40
N VAL A 409 2.38 29.50 -0.25
CA VAL A 409 2.33 30.97 -0.36
C VAL A 409 1.03 31.49 0.23
N VAL A 410 1.12 32.53 1.06
CA VAL A 410 -0.05 33.24 1.58
C VAL A 410 -0.34 34.45 0.71
N LYS A 411 -1.59 34.58 0.27
CA LYS A 411 -2.10 35.72 -0.49
C LYS A 411 -3.22 36.41 0.29
N PHE A 412 -3.46 37.67 -0.04
CA PHE A 412 -4.37 38.55 0.68
C PHE A 412 -5.47 39.03 -0.25
N GLN A 413 -6.72 38.76 0.12
CA GLN A 413 -7.89 39.21 -0.62
C GLN A 413 -8.53 40.42 0.08
N PRO A 414 -8.86 41.51 -0.64
CA PRO A 414 -9.41 42.71 -0.02
C PRO A 414 -10.82 42.48 0.55
N LEU A 415 -10.98 42.87 1.82
CA LEU A 415 -12.26 42.94 2.52
C LEU A 415 -12.69 44.42 2.61
N LEU A 416 -13.57 44.84 1.70
CA LEU A 416 -13.94 46.24 1.56
C LEU A 416 -15.10 46.59 2.49
N SER A 417 -15.02 47.74 3.16
CA SER A 417 -16.14 48.23 4.00
C SER A 417 -17.00 49.21 3.22
N LYS A 418 -18.31 49.12 3.42
CA LYS A 418 -19.28 50.13 2.96
C LYS A 418 -19.30 51.37 3.87
N ILE A 419 -19.08 51.18 5.17
CA ILE A 419 -19.25 52.22 6.20
C ILE A 419 -17.97 53.05 6.37
N TYR A 420 -16.81 52.39 6.32
CA TYR A 420 -15.54 53.05 6.53
C TYR A 420 -14.95 53.51 5.19
N LYS A 421 -14.76 54.84 5.03
CA LYS A 421 -14.07 55.44 3.88
C LYS A 421 -12.63 54.93 3.70
N ILE A 422 -12.05 54.34 4.74
CA ILE A 422 -10.74 53.71 4.73
C ILE A 422 -10.83 52.40 5.54
N ASN A 423 -10.68 51.25 4.87
CA ASN A 423 -10.63 49.94 5.50
C ASN A 423 -9.47 49.11 4.93
N TYR A 424 -8.53 48.74 5.80
CA TYR A 424 -7.32 48.00 5.43
C TYR A 424 -7.40 46.53 5.85
N ASN A 425 -8.57 45.90 5.69
CA ASN A 425 -8.78 44.50 6.06
C ASN A 425 -8.51 43.58 4.87
N ALA A 426 -7.85 42.44 5.12
CA ALA A 426 -7.62 41.41 4.12
C ALA A 426 -7.97 40.01 4.67
N ASP A 427 -8.51 39.13 3.83
CA ASP A 427 -8.56 37.70 4.13
C ASP A 427 -7.26 37.03 3.69
N SER A 428 -6.67 36.21 4.57
CA SER A 428 -5.38 35.54 4.34
C SER A 428 -5.63 34.11 3.89
N ILE A 429 -5.23 33.79 2.66
CA ILE A 429 -5.50 32.51 2.01
C ILE A 429 -4.18 31.84 1.64
N CYS A 430 -4.03 30.56 2.01
CA CYS A 430 -2.85 29.76 1.70
C CYS A 430 -3.05 29.00 0.39
N PHE A 431 -2.09 29.12 -0.51
CA PHE A 431 -2.04 28.39 -1.77
C PHE A 431 -0.86 27.41 -1.78
N PHE A 432 -1.15 26.19 -2.21
CA PHE A 432 -0.20 25.11 -2.39
C PHE A 432 0.01 24.82 -3.87
N TYR A 433 1.20 24.39 -4.27
CA TYR A 433 1.50 24.07 -5.66
C TYR A 433 1.39 22.57 -5.92
N ASP A 434 0.56 22.19 -6.87
CA ASP A 434 0.52 20.81 -7.37
C ASP A 434 1.76 20.45 -8.20
N LYS A 435 1.84 19.20 -8.65
CA LYS A 435 2.96 18.71 -9.48
C LYS A 435 3.07 19.40 -10.84
N ASN A 436 1.99 20.02 -11.31
CA ASN A 436 1.92 20.75 -12.58
C ASN A 436 2.20 22.26 -12.40
N GLY A 437 2.35 22.72 -11.15
CA GLY A 437 2.56 24.14 -10.81
C GLY A 437 1.27 24.95 -10.64
N ASN A 438 0.10 24.31 -10.57
CA ASN A 438 -1.16 25.00 -10.30
C ASN A 438 -1.29 25.32 -8.81
N GLU A 439 -1.87 26.48 -8.51
CA GLU A 439 -2.17 26.90 -7.15
C GLU A 439 -3.50 26.29 -6.67
N ILE A 440 -3.47 25.69 -5.49
CA ILE A 440 -4.61 25.02 -4.86
C ILE A 440 -4.83 25.62 -3.47
N ASP A 441 -6.02 26.15 -3.23
CA ASP A 441 -6.49 26.47 -1.88
C ASP A 441 -7.11 25.23 -1.24
N VAL A 442 -6.29 24.50 -0.50
CA VAL A 442 -6.68 23.25 0.16
C VAL A 442 -7.79 23.49 1.20
N ARG A 443 -7.86 24.67 1.83
CA ARG A 443 -8.84 24.92 2.89
C ARG A 443 -10.27 24.91 2.37
N ASN A 444 -10.48 25.41 1.16
CA ASN A 444 -11.78 25.40 0.51
C ASN A 444 -12.27 24.00 0.12
N HIS A 445 -11.38 23.00 0.13
CA HIS A 445 -11.70 21.63 -0.22
C HIS A 445 -11.76 20.65 0.96
N ILE A 446 -11.43 21.09 2.18
CA ILE A 446 -11.42 20.23 3.37
C ILE A 446 -12.58 20.63 4.29
N PRO A 447 -13.51 19.71 4.62
CA PRO A 447 -14.54 19.97 5.60
C PRO A 447 -13.91 20.08 6.99
N ASP A 448 -14.45 20.93 7.86
CA ASP A 448 -13.86 21.18 9.19
C ASP A 448 -13.77 19.93 10.07
N ILE A 449 -14.67 18.97 9.87
CA ILE A 449 -14.69 17.68 10.60
C ILE A 449 -13.49 16.79 10.19
N GLY A 450 -12.95 16.97 8.98
CA GLY A 450 -11.80 16.24 8.44
C GLY A 450 -10.44 16.87 8.74
N THR A 451 -10.34 17.70 9.79
CA THR A 451 -9.10 18.43 10.12
C THR A 451 -7.97 17.47 10.49
N THR A 452 -6.90 17.46 9.69
CA THR A 452 -5.66 16.72 9.97
C THR A 452 -4.64 17.57 10.72
N GLN A 453 -3.55 16.95 11.21
CA GLN A 453 -2.42 17.70 11.79
C GLN A 453 -1.81 18.68 10.78
N THR A 454 -1.73 18.32 9.50
CA THR A 454 -1.19 19.20 8.46
C THR A 454 -2.03 20.47 8.26
N ILE A 455 -3.35 20.38 8.43
CA ILE A 455 -4.23 21.57 8.36
C ILE A 455 -4.03 22.48 9.58
N MET A 456 -3.85 21.90 10.76
CA MET A 456 -3.44 22.67 11.95
C MET A 456 -2.09 23.36 11.75
N ASP A 457 -1.12 22.68 11.14
CA ASP A 457 0.19 23.26 10.82
C ASP A 457 0.09 24.36 9.73
N THR A 458 -0.87 24.21 8.81
CA THR A 458 -1.21 25.24 7.80
C THR A 458 -1.77 26.48 8.49
N ASP A 459 -2.71 26.34 9.43
CA ASP A 459 -3.28 27.47 10.18
C ASP A 459 -2.20 28.25 10.94
N GLU A 460 -1.27 27.56 11.62
CA GLU A 460 -0.13 28.19 12.29
C GLU A 460 0.78 28.92 11.28
N TYR A 461 1.03 28.32 10.11
CA TYR A 461 1.80 28.94 9.03
C TYR A 461 1.13 30.22 8.50
N VAL A 462 -0.16 30.18 8.19
CA VAL A 462 -0.91 31.36 7.71
C VAL A 462 -0.88 32.47 8.75
N LEU A 463 -1.15 32.15 10.02
CA LEU A 463 -1.10 33.13 11.10
C LEU A 463 0.26 33.82 11.20
N ARG A 464 1.34 33.06 11.10
CA ARG A 464 2.71 33.61 11.15
C ARG A 464 3.01 34.50 9.96
N MET A 465 2.64 34.09 8.74
CA MET A 465 2.87 34.90 7.54
C MET A 465 2.02 36.17 7.56
N ALA A 466 0.74 36.08 7.92
CA ALA A 466 -0.13 37.23 8.08
C ALA A 466 0.41 38.21 9.14
N ALA A 467 0.84 37.71 10.30
CA ALA A 467 1.45 38.55 11.35
C ALA A 467 2.71 39.27 10.84
N ARG A 468 3.57 38.58 10.11
CA ARG A 468 4.78 39.17 9.50
C ARG A 468 4.44 40.26 8.49
N SER A 469 3.50 40.00 7.58
CA SER A 469 3.05 40.96 6.58
C SER A 469 2.45 42.20 7.24
N LEU A 470 1.60 42.02 8.26
CA LEU A 470 1.01 43.10 9.02
C LEU A 470 2.05 43.95 9.76
N ALA A 471 3.05 43.32 10.39
CA ALA A 471 4.14 44.05 11.04
C ALA A 471 4.94 44.90 10.06
N PHE A 472 5.14 44.40 8.84
CA PHE A 472 5.76 45.18 7.77
C PHE A 472 4.87 46.34 7.30
N TRP A 473 3.60 46.08 7.00
CA TRP A 473 2.67 47.10 6.48
C TRP A 473 2.39 48.22 7.51
N ASN A 474 2.30 47.86 8.79
CA ASN A 474 1.95 48.78 9.88
C ASN A 474 3.16 49.46 10.54
N GLY A 475 4.39 49.07 10.15
CA GLY A 475 5.63 49.67 10.64
C GLY A 475 5.93 51.06 10.08
N GLY A 476 5.25 51.46 9.00
CA GLY A 476 5.31 52.82 8.43
C GLY A 476 4.28 53.78 9.02
N ASP A 477 4.44 55.07 8.73
CA ASP A 477 3.49 56.12 9.11
C ASP A 477 2.39 56.21 8.04
N LYS A 478 1.30 55.46 8.25
CA LYS A 478 0.12 55.41 7.36
C LYS A 478 -1.12 55.88 8.11
N ASN A 479 -2.05 56.51 7.39
CA ASN A 479 -3.30 57.08 7.92
C ASN A 479 -4.28 56.03 8.50
N GLY A 480 -3.97 54.73 8.40
CA GLY A 480 -4.67 53.66 9.11
C GLY A 480 -3.81 52.40 9.24
N LYS A 481 -4.32 51.42 9.99
CA LYS A 481 -3.63 50.16 10.26
C LYS A 481 -4.27 49.02 9.48
N TYR A 482 -3.44 48.26 8.78
CA TYR A 482 -3.81 47.01 8.13
C TYR A 482 -4.20 45.96 9.15
N ARG A 483 -5.18 45.15 8.77
CA ARG A 483 -5.63 43.98 9.53
C ARG A 483 -5.78 42.79 8.60
N ALA A 484 -5.60 41.59 9.15
CA ALA A 484 -5.77 40.35 8.43
C ALA A 484 -6.75 39.42 9.16
N VAL A 485 -7.60 38.78 8.38
CA VAL A 485 -8.46 37.68 8.80
C VAL A 485 -7.73 36.39 8.48
N VAL A 486 -7.62 35.49 9.47
CA VAL A 486 -6.96 34.20 9.34
C VAL A 486 -7.95 33.10 9.70
N GLY A 487 -8.17 32.17 8.78
CA GLY A 487 -9.00 31.00 9.05
C GLY A 487 -8.38 30.11 10.12
N MET A 488 -9.20 29.56 11.01
CA MET A 488 -8.77 28.58 12.01
C MET A 488 -9.74 27.38 12.06
N CYS A 489 -9.17 26.18 12.10
CA CYS A 489 -9.92 24.94 12.25
C CYS A 489 -10.27 24.66 13.72
N GLN A 490 -11.26 23.80 13.93
CA GLN A 490 -11.71 23.44 15.28
C GLN A 490 -10.60 22.75 16.09
N GLY A 491 -9.80 21.90 15.43
CA GLY A 491 -8.73 21.13 16.07
C GLY A 491 -7.69 22.04 16.71
N GLU A 492 -7.26 23.09 16.02
CA GLU A 492 -6.24 24.01 16.50
C GLU A 492 -6.74 24.86 17.68
N ILE A 493 -7.96 25.37 17.62
CA ILE A 493 -8.57 26.17 18.71
C ILE A 493 -8.86 25.32 19.94
N SER A 494 -9.10 24.02 19.77
CA SER A 494 -9.34 23.09 20.87
C SER A 494 -8.08 22.74 21.66
N ARG A 495 -6.89 23.23 21.26
CA ARG A 495 -5.64 22.94 21.97
C ARG A 495 -5.52 23.75 23.24
N ASN A 496 -5.13 23.09 24.33
CA ASN A 496 -4.89 23.74 25.62
C ASN A 496 -3.79 24.83 25.57
N ASP A 497 -2.85 24.73 24.62
CA ASP A 497 -1.74 25.68 24.46
C ASP A 497 -1.97 26.70 23.33
N PHE A 498 -3.12 26.69 22.66
CA PHE A 498 -3.42 27.53 21.49
C PHE A 498 -3.14 29.02 21.74
N VAL A 499 -3.79 29.62 22.73
CA VAL A 499 -3.64 31.06 23.05
C VAL A 499 -2.18 31.42 23.36
N ARG A 500 -1.43 30.50 23.98
CA ARG A 500 0.00 30.70 24.26
C ARG A 500 0.82 30.73 22.97
N ARG A 501 0.50 29.88 22.00
CA ARG A 501 1.14 29.87 20.67
C ARG A 501 0.84 31.14 19.90
N VAL A 502 -0.42 31.57 19.86
CA VAL A 502 -0.82 32.82 19.21
C VAL A 502 -0.02 33.99 19.78
N LYS A 503 0.04 34.14 21.12
CA LYS A 503 0.86 35.17 21.78
C LYS A 503 2.34 35.10 21.39
N ARG A 504 2.89 33.89 21.31
CA ARG A 504 4.29 33.67 20.93
C ARG A 504 4.53 34.13 19.49
N ILE A 505 3.70 33.71 18.54
CA ILE A 505 3.82 34.06 17.11
C ILE A 505 3.73 35.57 16.92
N LEU A 506 2.71 36.21 17.49
CA LEU A 506 2.53 37.66 17.40
C LEU A 506 3.75 38.42 17.93
N ARG A 507 4.31 37.97 19.07
CA ARG A 507 5.51 38.57 19.65
C ARG A 507 6.76 38.35 18.78
N GLU A 508 6.96 37.15 18.24
CA GLU A 508 8.09 36.81 17.37
C GLU A 508 8.07 37.64 16.08
N GLU A 509 6.89 37.77 15.45
CA GLU A 509 6.73 38.51 14.20
C GLU A 509 6.48 40.01 14.42
N LYS A 510 6.41 40.48 15.68
CA LYS A 510 6.19 41.88 16.08
C LYS A 510 4.86 42.47 15.58
N ALA A 511 3.80 41.65 15.57
CA ALA A 511 2.46 42.06 15.23
C ALA A 511 1.64 42.40 16.49
N GLU A 512 0.86 43.48 16.45
CA GLU A 512 -0.13 43.72 17.51
C GLU A 512 -1.32 42.76 17.35
N PRO A 513 -1.84 42.20 18.45
CA PRO A 513 -3.00 41.32 18.42
C PRO A 513 -4.24 41.92 17.73
N SER A 514 -4.46 43.23 17.87
CA SER A 514 -5.59 43.97 17.28
C SER A 514 -5.57 44.03 15.75
N TRP A 515 -4.46 43.64 15.12
CA TRP A 515 -4.35 43.57 13.67
C TRP A 515 -4.84 42.24 13.11
N ILE A 516 -5.17 41.26 13.96
CA ILE A 516 -5.61 39.93 13.53
C ILE A 516 -7.03 39.66 13.99
N SER A 517 -7.82 39.11 13.07
CA SER A 517 -9.10 38.48 13.36
C SER A 517 -9.02 36.99 13.00
N LEU A 518 -9.66 36.13 13.78
CA LEU A 518 -9.74 34.69 13.47
C LEU A 518 -11.10 34.35 12.90
N LYS A 519 -11.11 33.62 11.79
CA LYS A 519 -12.32 33.22 11.06
C LYS A 519 -12.61 31.74 11.28
N LEU A 520 -13.80 31.44 11.81
CA LEU A 520 -14.26 30.10 12.16
C LEU A 520 -15.48 29.76 11.33
N SER A 521 -15.57 28.55 10.81
CA SER A 521 -16.81 28.13 10.13
C SER A 521 -17.98 27.96 11.09
N GLU A 522 -19.20 27.96 10.54
CA GLU A 522 -20.41 27.62 11.27
C GLU A 522 -20.34 26.22 11.93
N THR A 523 -19.81 25.22 11.20
CA THR A 523 -19.65 23.85 11.71
C THR A 523 -18.71 23.81 12.92
N CYS A 524 -17.62 24.57 12.88
CA CYS A 524 -16.66 24.67 13.98
C CYS A 524 -17.31 25.17 15.27
N LEU A 525 -18.32 26.06 15.20
CA LEU A 525 -19.06 26.54 16.37
C LEU A 525 -19.97 25.45 16.96
N THR A 526 -20.59 24.64 16.11
CA THR A 526 -21.55 23.62 16.53
C THR A 526 -20.87 22.42 17.19
N THR A 527 -19.69 22.03 16.72
CA THR A 527 -18.91 20.91 17.27
C THR A 527 -17.97 21.33 18.40
N MET A 528 -17.92 22.63 18.74
CA MET A 528 -16.96 23.22 19.67
C MET A 528 -17.02 22.61 21.08
N ASN A 529 -15.84 22.35 21.67
CA ASN A 529 -15.72 21.88 23.05
C ASN A 529 -15.46 23.03 24.04
N THR A 530 -15.50 22.72 25.34
CA THR A 530 -15.31 23.71 26.42
C THR A 530 -13.93 24.37 26.41
N ILE A 531 -12.90 23.70 25.89
CA ILE A 531 -11.54 24.26 25.77
C ILE A 531 -11.52 25.35 24.70
N ALA A 532 -12.12 25.08 23.54
CA ALA A 532 -12.21 26.04 22.45
C ALA A 532 -13.01 27.30 22.86
N GLU A 533 -14.12 27.15 23.59
CA GLU A 533 -14.87 28.28 24.13
C GLU A 533 -14.03 29.15 25.06
N ARG A 534 -13.29 28.51 25.98
CA ARG A 534 -12.38 29.22 26.88
C ARG A 534 -11.30 29.97 26.09
N ASN A 535 -10.72 29.34 25.08
CA ASN A 535 -9.69 29.94 24.25
C ASN A 535 -10.23 31.16 23.49
N ILE A 536 -11.44 31.09 22.94
CA ILE A 536 -12.10 32.23 22.28
C ILE A 536 -12.24 33.42 23.22
N ARG A 537 -12.73 33.20 24.46
CA ARG A 537 -12.83 34.28 25.45
C ARG A 537 -11.47 34.87 25.82
N MET A 538 -10.44 34.02 25.93
CA MET A 538 -9.08 34.50 26.20
C MET A 538 -8.46 35.28 25.03
N LEU A 539 -8.95 35.12 23.79
CA LEU A 539 -8.50 35.89 22.63
C LEU A 539 -9.14 37.27 22.58
N GLU A 540 -10.38 37.39 23.05
CA GLU A 540 -11.05 38.68 23.26
C GLU A 540 -10.25 39.56 24.23
N ASP A 541 -9.74 38.99 25.33
CA ASP A 541 -8.86 39.69 26.27
C ASP A 541 -7.57 40.22 25.60
N LEU A 542 -7.16 39.61 24.48
CA LEU A 542 -6.03 40.06 23.67
C LEU A 542 -6.41 41.04 22.58
N LYS A 543 -7.69 41.39 22.45
CA LYS A 543 -8.24 42.22 21.37
C LYS A 543 -8.16 41.56 19.99
N ILE A 544 -8.11 40.22 19.94
CA ILE A 544 -8.23 39.46 18.69
C ILE A 544 -9.72 39.21 18.45
N SER A 545 -10.23 39.69 17.32
CA SER A 545 -11.65 39.56 16.97
C SER A 545 -11.97 38.18 16.40
N ILE A 546 -13.18 37.68 16.66
CA ILE A 546 -13.67 36.43 16.08
C ILE A 546 -14.72 36.72 15.01
N ILE A 547 -14.58 36.05 13.87
CA ILE A 547 -15.46 36.12 12.72
C ILE A 547 -16.06 34.73 12.47
N VAL A 548 -17.36 34.67 12.21
CA VAL A 548 -18.05 33.44 11.83
C VAL A 548 -18.23 33.40 10.32
N ASP A 549 -17.79 32.33 9.68
CA ASP A 549 -17.78 32.16 8.23
C ASP A 549 -18.94 31.33 7.71
N ARG A 550 -19.44 31.69 6.52
CA ARG A 550 -20.50 30.98 5.77
C ARG A 550 -21.79 30.72 6.55
N PHE A 551 -22.21 31.69 7.38
CA PHE A 551 -23.47 31.61 8.10
C PHE A 551 -24.67 31.47 7.15
N GLY A 552 -25.53 30.49 7.44
CA GLY A 552 -26.75 30.21 6.66
C GLY A 552 -26.58 29.10 5.62
N SER A 553 -25.43 28.43 5.59
CA SER A 553 -25.20 27.22 4.78
C SER A 553 -25.59 25.92 5.50
N GLY A 554 -25.94 25.98 6.79
CA GLY A 554 -26.28 24.82 7.63
C GLY A 554 -27.20 25.11 8.82
N TYR A 555 -27.06 24.32 9.90
CA TYR A 555 -27.81 24.46 11.15
C TYR A 555 -27.26 25.62 11.99
N GLY A 556 -27.68 26.85 11.67
CA GLY A 556 -27.20 28.06 12.35
C GLY A 556 -27.43 28.02 13.86
N ASN A 557 -26.37 27.85 14.65
CA ASN A 557 -26.45 27.90 16.11
C ASN A 557 -26.38 29.34 16.62
N LEU A 558 -27.46 30.10 16.40
CA LEU A 558 -27.58 31.50 16.81
C LEU A 558 -27.32 31.68 18.31
N SER A 559 -27.73 30.71 19.15
CA SER A 559 -27.46 30.74 20.59
C SER A 559 -25.96 30.80 20.89
N LYS A 560 -25.15 30.10 20.09
CA LYS A 560 -23.70 30.06 20.26
C LYS A 560 -23.07 31.38 19.87
N ILE A 561 -23.51 31.95 18.75
CA ILE A 561 -23.05 33.27 18.28
C ILE A 561 -23.32 34.34 19.34
N ILE A 562 -24.51 34.33 19.95
CA ILE A 562 -24.88 35.28 21.01
C ILE A 562 -24.04 35.07 22.29
N SER A 563 -23.65 33.83 22.60
CA SER A 563 -22.91 33.50 23.83
C SER A 563 -21.40 33.81 23.76
N LEU A 564 -20.86 34.01 22.57
CA LEU A 564 -19.43 34.20 22.31
C LEU A 564 -19.13 35.63 21.86
N PRO A 565 -17.90 36.12 22.06
CA PRO A 565 -17.49 37.45 21.63
C PRO A 565 -17.24 37.51 20.12
N ILE A 566 -18.31 37.33 19.34
CA ILE A 566 -18.28 37.40 17.89
C ILE A 566 -18.37 38.86 17.45
N MET A 567 -17.43 39.29 16.60
CA MET A 567 -17.39 40.66 16.07
C MET A 567 -18.12 40.77 14.73
N GLN A 568 -18.02 39.73 13.90
CA GLN A 568 -18.56 39.73 12.54
C GLN A 568 -19.11 38.36 12.17
N VAL A 569 -20.18 38.36 11.37
CA VAL A 569 -20.74 37.18 10.72
C VAL A 569 -20.70 37.38 9.20
N ASN A 570 -20.10 36.42 8.52
CA ASN A 570 -20.07 36.35 7.07
C ASN A 570 -21.26 35.52 6.58
N ILE A 571 -22.13 36.11 5.78
CA ILE A 571 -23.30 35.45 5.21
C ILE A 571 -22.89 34.68 3.95
N SER A 572 -23.46 33.48 3.79
CA SER A 572 -23.27 32.64 2.60
C SER A 572 -23.68 33.36 1.30
N PRO A 573 -22.95 33.17 0.18
CA PRO A 573 -23.29 33.75 -1.12
C PRO A 573 -24.68 33.37 -1.62
N GLU A 574 -25.21 32.21 -1.20
CA GLU A 574 -26.56 31.78 -1.56
C GLU A 574 -27.65 32.70 -1.00
N VAL A 575 -27.46 33.27 0.18
CA VAL A 575 -28.43 34.21 0.78
C VAL A 575 -28.52 35.48 -0.06
N ILE A 576 -27.38 36.00 -0.53
CA ILE A 576 -27.31 37.17 -1.40
C ILE A 576 -27.95 36.87 -2.76
N ARG A 577 -27.58 35.76 -3.39
CA ARG A 577 -28.10 35.36 -4.71
C ARG A 577 -29.61 35.11 -4.70
N ASN A 578 -30.13 34.46 -3.66
CA ASN A 578 -31.55 34.21 -3.51
C ASN A 578 -32.37 35.51 -3.31
N ALA A 579 -31.77 36.55 -2.74
CA ALA A 579 -32.42 37.85 -2.54
C ALA A 579 -32.58 38.68 -3.84
N ILE A 580 -31.80 38.41 -4.90
CA ILE A 580 -31.86 39.17 -6.16
C ILE A 580 -33.19 38.94 -6.91
N GLY A 581 -33.75 37.73 -6.84
CA GLY A 581 -34.93 37.33 -7.61
C GLY A 581 -36.22 37.14 -6.81
N SER A 582 -36.20 37.29 -5.48
CA SER A 582 -37.35 36.99 -4.62
C SER A 582 -37.51 38.01 -3.51
N GLU A 583 -38.64 38.72 -3.49
CA GLU A 583 -38.97 39.69 -2.43
C GLU A 583 -39.05 39.02 -1.05
N GLN A 584 -39.54 37.77 -0.99
CA GLN A 584 -39.60 37.01 0.25
C GLN A 584 -38.19 36.69 0.77
N MET A 585 -37.29 36.24 -0.11
CA MET A 585 -35.90 35.95 0.28
C MET A 585 -35.13 37.22 0.62
N TYR A 586 -35.42 38.33 -0.06
CA TYR A 586 -34.90 39.64 0.28
C TYR A 586 -35.31 40.07 1.70
N LYS A 587 -36.60 39.98 2.04
CA LYS A 587 -37.09 40.31 3.39
C LYS A 587 -36.47 39.41 4.47
N LEU A 588 -36.29 38.13 4.17
CA LEU A 588 -35.62 37.19 5.07
C LEU A 588 -34.15 37.58 5.29
N ALA A 589 -33.40 37.78 4.21
CA ALA A 589 -31.99 38.19 4.29
C ALA A 589 -31.83 39.52 5.03
N GLN A 590 -32.70 40.50 4.75
CA GLN A 590 -32.69 41.79 5.45
C GLN A 590 -33.02 41.64 6.94
N GLY A 591 -33.95 40.75 7.30
CA GLY A 591 -34.23 40.43 8.70
C GLY A 591 -33.03 39.82 9.42
N ILE A 592 -32.27 38.94 8.75
CA ILE A 592 -31.04 38.35 9.30
C ILE A 592 -29.97 39.43 9.52
N VAL A 593 -29.75 40.31 8.54
CA VAL A 593 -28.78 41.41 8.66
C VAL A 593 -29.14 42.31 9.85
N ASN A 594 -30.39 42.74 9.94
CA ASN A 594 -30.87 43.59 11.02
C ASN A 594 -30.74 42.92 12.40
N LEU A 595 -31.03 41.62 12.49
CA LEU A 595 -30.88 40.86 13.73
C LEU A 595 -29.45 40.91 14.27
N PHE A 596 -28.44 40.76 13.40
CA PHE A 596 -27.04 40.86 13.82
C PHE A 596 -26.65 42.28 14.21
N HIS A 597 -27.14 43.28 13.48
CA HIS A 597 -26.94 44.70 13.83
C HIS A 597 -27.55 45.05 15.19
N ASP A 598 -28.74 44.54 15.51
CA ASP A 598 -29.43 44.77 16.78
C ASP A 598 -28.62 44.26 17.99
N ILE A 599 -27.75 43.26 17.78
CA ILE A 599 -26.83 42.73 18.79
C ILE A 599 -25.38 43.20 18.60
N SER A 600 -25.16 44.27 17.83
CA SER A 600 -23.86 44.90 17.61
C SER A 600 -22.81 43.99 16.92
N ILE A 601 -23.27 43.08 16.06
CA ILE A 601 -22.41 42.22 15.23
C ILE A 601 -22.40 42.75 13.80
N PHE A 602 -21.21 42.91 13.22
CA PHE A 602 -21.07 43.30 11.82
C PHE A 602 -21.42 42.15 10.87
N VAL A 603 -21.89 42.49 9.69
CA VAL A 603 -22.31 41.54 8.67
C VAL A 603 -21.47 41.71 7.42
N CYS A 604 -20.90 40.61 6.92
CA CYS A 604 -20.13 40.58 5.68
C CYS A 604 -20.83 39.72 4.63
N ALA A 605 -20.91 40.20 3.38
CA ALA A 605 -21.27 39.37 2.24
C ALA A 605 -20.01 38.80 1.57
N CYS A 606 -19.96 37.47 1.44
CA CYS A 606 -18.81 36.74 0.89
C CYS A 606 -19.05 36.24 -0.54
N ASP A 607 -17.95 35.87 -1.21
CA ASP A 607 -17.85 35.41 -2.60
C ASP A 607 -18.68 36.20 -3.62
N ILE A 608 -18.63 37.53 -3.55
CA ILE A 608 -19.27 38.40 -4.55
C ILE A 608 -18.55 38.28 -5.90
N ARG A 609 -19.28 37.84 -6.92
CA ARG A 609 -18.79 37.58 -8.29
C ARG A 609 -19.36 38.52 -9.34
N SER A 610 -20.42 39.26 -9.03
CA SER A 610 -21.05 40.17 -9.98
C SER A 610 -21.41 41.52 -9.37
N LYS A 611 -21.69 42.49 -10.25
CA LYS A 611 -22.17 43.81 -9.85
C LYS A 611 -23.53 43.72 -9.15
N GLU A 612 -24.40 42.85 -9.64
CA GLU A 612 -25.74 42.64 -9.09
C GLU A 612 -25.68 42.06 -7.67
N GLU A 613 -24.77 41.12 -7.41
CA GLU A 613 -24.53 40.58 -6.07
C GLU A 613 -24.01 41.65 -5.12
N LYS A 614 -23.08 42.50 -5.59
CA LYS A 614 -22.57 43.65 -4.82
C LYS A 614 -23.71 44.61 -4.45
N GLU A 615 -24.48 45.07 -5.43
CA GLU A 615 -25.59 46.01 -5.22
C GLU A 615 -26.65 45.43 -4.28
N MET A 616 -26.92 44.12 -4.38
CA MET A 616 -27.84 43.44 -3.47
C MET A 616 -27.30 43.38 -2.03
N ALA A 617 -26.03 43.00 -1.85
CA ALA A 617 -25.41 42.99 -0.52
C ALA A 617 -25.40 44.39 0.13
N GLU A 618 -25.12 45.42 -0.66
CA GLU A 618 -25.19 46.82 -0.22
C GLU A 618 -26.62 47.23 0.16
N LYS A 619 -27.63 46.82 -0.62
CA LYS A 619 -29.04 47.09 -0.37
C LYS A 619 -29.55 46.40 0.90
N LEU A 620 -29.09 45.17 1.16
CA LEU A 620 -29.40 44.42 2.37
C LEU A 620 -28.81 45.07 3.63
N GLY A 621 -27.76 45.89 3.48
CA GLY A 621 -27.13 46.61 4.58
C GLY A 621 -25.84 45.95 5.09
N CYS A 622 -25.20 45.07 4.32
CA CYS A 622 -23.94 44.45 4.74
C CYS A 622 -22.84 45.51 4.95
N ASP A 623 -22.07 45.36 6.03
CA ASP A 623 -21.01 46.29 6.45
C ASP A 623 -19.72 46.09 5.67
N PHE A 624 -19.42 44.83 5.34
CA PHE A 624 -18.23 44.41 4.61
C PHE A 624 -18.59 43.53 3.41
N LEU A 625 -17.74 43.59 2.39
CA LEU A 625 -17.91 42.86 1.13
C LEU A 625 -16.57 42.22 0.75
N ILE A 626 -16.59 40.95 0.35
CA ILE A 626 -15.43 40.22 -0.17
C ILE A 626 -15.84 39.34 -1.35
N GLY A 627 -14.96 39.21 -2.33
CA GLY A 627 -15.15 38.34 -3.49
C GLY A 627 -14.32 38.75 -4.69
N ASP A 628 -14.22 37.85 -5.67
CA ASP A 628 -13.38 38.02 -6.86
C ASP A 628 -13.77 39.24 -7.71
N TYR A 629 -15.04 39.67 -7.67
CA TYR A 629 -15.48 40.90 -8.35
C TYR A 629 -14.84 42.16 -7.75
N LEU A 630 -14.51 42.14 -6.45
CA LEU A 630 -13.91 43.26 -5.73
C LEU A 630 -12.39 43.22 -5.78
N GLY A 631 -11.82 42.01 -5.77
CA GLY A 631 -10.40 41.78 -5.91
C GLY A 631 -10.08 40.31 -5.65
N VAL A 632 -9.20 39.76 -6.47
CA VAL A 632 -8.70 38.39 -6.30
C VAL A 632 -7.63 38.33 -5.20
N PRO A 633 -7.31 37.14 -4.64
CA PRO A 633 -6.19 36.99 -3.70
C PRO A 633 -4.86 37.42 -4.34
N MET A 634 -4.14 38.31 -3.67
CA MET A 634 -2.96 39.00 -4.18
C MET A 634 -1.71 38.77 -3.31
N SER A 635 -0.52 38.89 -3.90
CA SER A 635 0.73 38.90 -3.12
C SER A 635 0.79 40.10 -2.18
N ASP A 636 1.65 40.05 -1.15
CA ASP A 636 1.87 41.16 -0.20
C ASP A 636 1.98 42.53 -0.89
N SER A 637 2.90 42.62 -1.86
CA SER A 637 3.18 43.88 -2.56
C SER A 637 2.03 44.35 -3.45
N SER A 638 1.34 43.41 -4.09
CA SER A 638 0.20 43.68 -4.95
C SER A 638 -1.00 44.15 -4.14
N TYR A 639 -1.25 43.54 -2.98
CA TYR A 639 -2.33 43.90 -2.08
C TYR A 639 -2.16 45.33 -1.54
N VAL A 640 -0.96 45.67 -1.05
CA VAL A 640 -0.68 47.03 -0.56
C VAL A 640 -0.91 48.07 -1.65
N ARG A 641 -0.38 47.84 -2.86
CA ARG A 641 -0.60 48.75 -4.00
C ARG A 641 -2.07 48.87 -4.35
N PHE A 642 -2.80 47.75 -4.40
CA PHE A 642 -4.22 47.74 -4.71
C PHE A 642 -5.01 48.61 -3.72
N ILE A 643 -4.75 48.45 -2.42
CA ILE A 643 -5.43 49.22 -1.38
C ILE A 643 -5.04 50.70 -1.42
N ASP A 644 -3.76 51.02 -1.61
CA ASP A 644 -3.30 52.40 -1.71
C ASP A 644 -3.95 53.11 -2.94
N GLU A 645 -4.00 52.45 -4.11
CA GLU A 645 -4.69 52.97 -5.30
C GLU A 645 -6.21 53.09 -5.15
N TYR A 646 -6.84 52.15 -4.43
CA TYR A 646 -8.28 52.14 -4.22
C TYR A 646 -8.72 53.41 -3.47
N PHE A 647 -7.97 53.85 -2.46
CA PHE A 647 -8.28 55.05 -1.69
C PHE A 647 -7.81 56.35 -2.36
N GLU A 648 -6.79 56.32 -3.23
CA GLU A 648 -6.39 57.50 -4.00
C GLU A 648 -7.44 57.91 -5.06
N LYS A 649 -8.25 56.96 -5.55
CA LYS A 649 -9.27 57.21 -6.58
C LYS A 649 -10.58 57.82 -6.06
N GLY A 650 -10.70 58.04 -4.74
CA GLY A 650 -11.91 58.53 -4.07
C GLY A 650 -12.94 57.42 -3.87
#